data_AF-A0A0X1KKS8-F1
#
_entry.id   AF-A0A0X1KKS8-F1
#
_cell.length_a   1.000
_cell.length_b   1.000
_cell.length_c   1.000
_cell.angle_alpha   90.00
_cell.angle_beta   90.00
_cell.angle_gamma   90.00
#
_symmetry.space_group_name_H-M   'P 1'
#
loop_
_entity.id
_entity.type
_entity.pdbx_description
1 polymer ?
#
loop_
_entity_poly.entity_id
_entity_poly.type
_entity_poly.pdbx_seq_one_letter_code
_entity_poly.pdbx_strand_id
1 'polypeptide(L)'
;MRRKGFLLNSAVIVLLVPLLLLLATYEDVSHSIIIAQSERAQVERTYDVITFLNIEFQKALELSGKRAVVTAVDYVAVTGNFISPSYGANNTIRDFIKSGTSPTTTGYDTLRVMGKQTMRNWLSNVSKLLRDQGYIVSPSVDEIVDSMDITVALLDAFTVVIKARIPRVKITDASGTIVYEGPIPSNGDYVYSTVDIRDLEDPFFSAITGGRYHRSIRACKFAFPTLGIRPITFANASGSGGKDHYVGCFGGSCEKKFNYNETHIWQDNEFSITSFTIAGIPVKTDSIINEEGDLGVVVFENVSEESNWCEQSMENRVRMTLPSDTANSYVLLKLNPGTTPFANAYHSGNQASIRIYEDGTCNSVNYWIEEWNVNDIIIWLKVGDKTNFDVYYSTDPSYASEGNIGMFPYHKTDYSLSAGIKRTEQLFSDVPYSSFAIRFKMKADNGQDFDAGVGLTWTQPANVLSITVNYPRDVTDVQIPIYLNSTYAGMINHDSLNRAEIEVYSDRDLTQRVPFWIEYWNDNGALIWVRGNLPGTFYIKFNTGALTRGNGNDVFPFFDDFNESISQLKERWMVDPYNQGASISLNSNGIGTVTIDGGDSLFVMVNKNPLDITYDFAVRFRMKPNFQKKRDWDAGIGLWDGKWEYYDFDSTWDYYLIQQLFTDDIKYKSSPLAIHWAEWKTKKWNPTSISDFKLHDFWAEEDSDSDITTNRDYKFHTYEVTELLYSDETYFTDLTRGETNTYDSYYTTLDSLKYIYLVIDSEDEGRGATYDWIFVRKYIDLPQLQTSVSQLQETVNLQMIDDNPGHQDHGGDKLAILRNWNENLHNYQGGTWFLTDPQRYEVLVQRSGGNINIKFTDLTQLQQPYSEAVVEYSGQSLNIEAVIDNNLGNNAYFDWVFVVPYPYKVVTQPSFSQPEQQGSSSSGSASRVYDIDSFIDCLTGMTYFATENGWSFFERLEGSNTNHRKYEALANSTQDKLGISYEGKHYPIGLVSFMIPDNTYDPKLVSLLNSFGIGSDQIENNKISNADYYFMNYYLGKTVAQNTYGDKKGYPVLGISTDTEHTKIQLDGVFYIDPETAEQIFTTQGACDLLYGYNCP
;
A
#
# COMPACT_ATOMS: atom_id res chain seq x y z
N MET A 1 -38.50 -141.23 66.72
CA MET A 1 -37.55 -140.74 65.69
C MET A 1 -38.20 -140.03 64.49
N ARG A 2 -39.52 -140.13 64.26
CA ARG A 2 -40.21 -139.58 63.06
C ARG A 2 -40.37 -138.05 62.98
N ARG A 3 -40.26 -137.29 64.09
CA ARG A 3 -40.34 -135.81 64.05
C ARG A 3 -39.07 -135.15 63.52
N LYS A 4 -37.89 -135.78 63.67
CA LYS A 4 -36.60 -135.19 63.24
C LYS A 4 -36.41 -135.18 61.71
N GLY A 5 -36.86 -136.22 60.99
CA GLY A 5 -36.76 -136.30 59.53
C GLY A 5 -37.71 -135.37 58.78
N PHE A 6 -38.95 -135.19 59.28
CA PHE A 6 -39.87 -134.19 58.74
C PHE A 6 -39.37 -132.77 59.01
N LEU A 7 -38.88 -132.48 60.23
CA LEU A 7 -38.27 -131.18 60.54
C LEU A 7 -37.02 -130.90 59.70
N LEU A 8 -36.16 -131.90 59.43
CA LEU A 8 -34.99 -131.75 58.57
C LEU A 8 -35.37 -131.53 57.10
N ASN A 9 -36.29 -132.31 56.52
CA ASN A 9 -36.73 -132.10 55.13
C ASN A 9 -37.55 -130.82 54.95
N SER A 10 -38.41 -130.46 55.89
CA SER A 10 -39.10 -129.17 55.87
C SER A 10 -38.14 -128.01 56.09
N ALA A 11 -37.13 -128.13 56.96
CA ALA A 11 -36.07 -127.12 57.09
C ALA A 11 -35.24 -127.01 55.81
N VAL A 12 -34.93 -128.13 55.16
CA VAL A 12 -34.23 -128.16 53.86
C VAL A 12 -35.08 -127.49 52.79
N ILE A 13 -36.39 -127.75 52.67
CA ILE A 13 -37.27 -127.08 51.71
C ILE A 13 -37.46 -125.60 52.05
N VAL A 14 -37.63 -125.26 53.33
CA VAL A 14 -37.72 -123.88 53.82
C VAL A 14 -36.40 -123.13 53.62
N LEU A 15 -35.25 -123.82 53.52
CA LEU A 15 -33.97 -123.23 53.11
C LEU A 15 -33.80 -123.20 51.59
N LEU A 16 -34.23 -124.24 50.86
CA LEU A 16 -34.06 -124.39 49.41
C LEU A 16 -34.95 -123.45 48.62
N VAL A 17 -36.20 -123.22 49.05
CA VAL A 17 -37.12 -122.32 48.34
C VAL A 17 -36.58 -120.88 48.34
N PRO A 18 -36.16 -120.30 49.48
CA PRO A 18 -35.46 -119.02 49.48
C PRO A 18 -34.15 -119.04 48.73
N LEU A 19 -33.38 -120.15 48.77
CA LEU A 19 -32.10 -120.24 48.06
C LEU A 19 -32.29 -120.26 46.54
N LEU A 20 -33.28 -120.99 46.03
CA LEU A 20 -33.63 -121.03 44.60
C LEU A 20 -34.25 -119.71 44.14
N LEU A 21 -35.11 -119.10 44.96
CA LEU A 21 -35.61 -117.75 44.71
C LEU A 21 -34.45 -116.74 44.67
N LEU A 22 -33.50 -116.82 45.61
CA LEU A 22 -32.30 -115.99 45.62
C LEU A 22 -31.46 -116.22 44.36
N LEU A 23 -31.29 -117.47 43.92
CA LEU A 23 -30.52 -117.83 42.72
C LEU A 23 -31.19 -117.31 41.44
N ALA A 24 -32.50 -117.50 41.29
CA ALA A 24 -33.26 -116.97 40.16
C ALA A 24 -33.27 -115.43 40.16
N THR A 25 -33.44 -114.81 41.32
CA THR A 25 -33.37 -113.33 41.44
C THR A 25 -31.95 -112.83 41.16
N TYR A 26 -30.92 -113.56 41.59
CA TYR A 26 -29.53 -113.21 41.31
C TYR A 26 -29.20 -113.36 39.83
N GLU A 27 -29.68 -114.40 39.16
CA GLU A 27 -29.55 -114.60 37.72
C GLU A 27 -30.25 -113.48 36.94
N ASP A 28 -31.51 -113.20 37.24
CA ASP A 28 -32.28 -112.13 36.59
C ASP A 28 -31.62 -110.76 36.82
N VAL A 29 -31.25 -110.43 38.06
CA VAL A 29 -30.59 -109.15 38.37
C VAL A 29 -29.20 -109.07 37.73
N SER A 30 -28.40 -110.14 37.75
CA SER A 30 -27.09 -110.16 37.11
C SER A 30 -27.20 -110.04 35.60
N HIS A 31 -28.16 -110.73 34.98
CA HIS A 31 -28.45 -110.64 33.55
C HIS A 31 -28.94 -109.24 33.16
N SER A 32 -29.85 -108.65 33.93
CA SER A 32 -30.29 -107.26 33.75
C SER A 32 -29.15 -106.26 33.92
N ILE A 33 -28.25 -106.46 34.90
CA ILE A 33 -27.07 -105.60 35.08
C ILE A 33 -26.09 -105.76 33.91
N ILE A 34 -25.80 -106.98 33.47
CA ILE A 34 -24.89 -107.23 32.33
C ILE A 34 -25.46 -106.62 31.05
N ILE A 35 -26.75 -106.80 30.78
CA ILE A 35 -27.42 -106.16 29.63
C ILE A 35 -27.38 -104.64 29.77
N ALA A 36 -27.77 -104.09 30.92
CA ALA A 36 -27.76 -102.64 31.12
C ALA A 36 -26.35 -102.02 31.01
N GLN A 37 -25.31 -102.72 31.48
CA GLN A 37 -23.91 -102.28 31.33
C GLN A 37 -23.43 -102.42 29.89
N SER A 38 -23.83 -103.47 29.17
CA SER A 38 -23.53 -103.67 27.75
C SER A 38 -24.22 -102.61 26.89
N GLU A 39 -25.51 -102.35 27.12
CA GLU A 39 -26.29 -101.31 26.46
C GLU A 39 -25.69 -99.93 26.77
N ARG A 40 -25.34 -99.65 28.03
CA ARG A 40 -24.67 -98.41 28.41
C ARG A 40 -23.32 -98.24 27.71
N ALA A 41 -22.46 -99.25 27.71
CA ALA A 41 -21.17 -99.21 27.03
C ALA A 41 -21.32 -99.03 25.51
N GLN A 42 -22.36 -99.60 24.91
CA GLN A 42 -22.68 -99.43 23.49
C GLN A 42 -23.19 -98.01 23.20
N VAL A 43 -24.04 -97.44 24.07
CA VAL A 43 -24.51 -96.06 23.98
C VAL A 43 -23.36 -95.07 24.15
N GLU A 44 -22.47 -95.28 25.13
CA GLU A 44 -21.28 -94.45 25.35
C GLU A 44 -20.33 -94.49 24.14
N ARG A 45 -20.04 -95.67 23.58
CA ARG A 45 -19.23 -95.79 22.34
C ARG A 45 -19.87 -95.09 21.15
N THR A 46 -21.19 -95.21 21.01
CA THR A 46 -21.94 -94.56 19.92
C THR A 46 -21.89 -93.03 20.07
N TYR A 47 -22.09 -92.54 21.29
CA TYR A 47 -21.96 -91.13 21.63
C TYR A 47 -20.56 -90.60 21.35
N ASP A 48 -19.51 -91.35 21.72
CA ASP A 48 -18.12 -90.98 21.45
C ASP A 48 -17.81 -90.92 19.96
N VAL A 49 -18.29 -91.90 19.17
CA VAL A 49 -18.14 -91.90 17.70
C VAL A 49 -18.85 -90.71 17.07
N ILE A 50 -20.08 -90.40 17.48
CA ILE A 50 -20.83 -89.25 16.96
C ILE A 50 -20.15 -87.93 17.34
N THR A 51 -19.70 -87.80 18.59
CA THR A 51 -18.98 -86.62 19.10
C THR A 51 -17.67 -86.43 18.34
N PHE A 52 -16.91 -87.50 18.13
CA PHE A 52 -15.70 -87.51 17.31
C PHE A 52 -15.99 -87.03 15.88
N LEU A 53 -17.03 -87.56 15.23
CA LEU A 53 -17.40 -87.16 13.88
C LEU A 53 -17.81 -85.69 13.78
N ASN A 54 -18.56 -85.17 14.76
CA ASN A 54 -18.93 -83.75 14.81
C ASN A 54 -17.68 -82.85 14.89
N ILE A 55 -16.75 -83.15 15.79
CA ILE A 55 -15.51 -82.37 15.99
C ILE A 55 -14.59 -82.48 14.77
N GLU A 56 -14.39 -83.67 14.24
CA GLU A 56 -13.50 -83.88 13.10
C GLU A 56 -14.07 -83.32 11.81
N PHE A 57 -15.40 -83.34 11.62
CA PHE A 57 -16.05 -82.65 10.49
C PHE A 57 -15.77 -81.15 10.53
N GLN A 58 -15.86 -80.52 11.71
CA GLN A 58 -15.55 -79.10 11.87
C GLN A 58 -14.09 -78.78 11.55
N LYS A 59 -13.14 -79.55 12.09
CA LYS A 59 -11.71 -79.34 11.81
C LYS A 59 -11.36 -79.60 10.34
N ALA A 60 -11.96 -80.64 9.73
CA ALA A 60 -11.75 -80.95 8.33
C ALA A 60 -12.30 -79.84 7.43
N LEU A 61 -13.48 -79.30 7.77
CA LEU A 61 -14.06 -78.16 7.09
C LEU A 61 -13.16 -76.92 7.20
N GLU A 62 -12.60 -76.66 8.39
CA GLU A 62 -11.69 -75.54 8.62
C GLU A 62 -10.40 -75.65 7.80
N LEU A 63 -9.74 -76.81 7.84
CA LEU A 63 -8.50 -77.03 7.10
C LEU A 63 -8.72 -77.01 5.58
N SER A 64 -9.76 -77.71 5.11
CA SER A 64 -10.13 -77.75 3.70
C SER A 64 -10.56 -76.37 3.21
N GLY A 65 -11.31 -75.63 4.01
CA GLY A 65 -11.73 -74.25 3.76
C GLY A 65 -10.58 -73.27 3.61
N LYS A 66 -9.65 -73.25 4.57
CA LYS A 66 -8.44 -72.41 4.51
C LYS A 66 -7.62 -72.71 3.26
N ARG A 67 -7.38 -73.99 2.96
CA ARG A 67 -6.64 -74.39 1.76
C ARG A 67 -7.39 -74.06 0.48
N ALA A 68 -8.71 -74.19 0.44
CA ALA A 68 -9.52 -73.87 -0.74
C ALA A 68 -9.48 -72.38 -1.08
N VAL A 69 -9.58 -71.51 -0.06
CA VAL A 69 -9.43 -70.05 -0.24
C VAL A 69 -8.04 -69.71 -0.77
N VAL A 70 -6.97 -70.24 -0.14
CA VAL A 70 -5.59 -70.01 -0.61
C VAL A 70 -5.37 -70.60 -2.01
N THR A 71 -5.98 -71.73 -2.35
CA THR A 71 -5.88 -72.34 -3.69
C THR A 71 -6.53 -71.44 -4.75
N ALA A 72 -7.66 -70.80 -4.43
CA ALA A 72 -8.30 -69.84 -5.32
C ALA A 72 -7.42 -68.60 -5.55
N VAL A 73 -6.82 -68.05 -4.49
CA VAL A 73 -5.85 -66.94 -4.59
C VAL A 73 -4.66 -67.34 -5.45
N ASP A 74 -4.04 -68.48 -5.14
CA ASP A 74 -2.84 -68.98 -5.82
C ASP A 74 -3.12 -69.31 -7.30
N TYR A 75 -4.30 -69.82 -7.64
CA TYR A 75 -4.73 -70.00 -9.03
C TYR A 75 -4.75 -68.67 -9.79
N VAL A 76 -5.42 -67.65 -9.25
CA VAL A 76 -5.56 -66.35 -9.92
C VAL A 76 -4.21 -65.63 -10.00
N ALA A 77 -3.44 -65.63 -8.92
CA ALA A 77 -2.13 -64.97 -8.85
C ALA A 77 -1.08 -65.61 -9.79
N VAL A 78 -1.03 -66.94 -9.89
CA VAL A 78 0.00 -67.64 -10.69
C VAL A 78 -0.39 -67.76 -12.17
N THR A 79 -1.67 -67.96 -12.47
CA THR A 79 -2.10 -68.13 -13.87
C THR A 79 -2.45 -66.82 -14.55
N GLY A 80 -2.73 -65.77 -13.77
CA GLY A 80 -3.28 -64.51 -14.27
C GLY A 80 -4.72 -64.61 -14.79
N ASN A 81 -5.36 -65.78 -14.65
CA ASN A 81 -6.74 -66.01 -15.09
C ASN A 81 -7.70 -65.85 -13.90
N PHE A 82 -8.73 -65.05 -14.10
CA PHE A 82 -9.80 -64.90 -13.12
C PHE A 82 -10.79 -66.06 -13.16
N ILE A 83 -11.44 -66.33 -12.02
CA ILE A 83 -12.53 -67.28 -11.92
C ILE A 83 -13.73 -66.74 -12.71
N SER A 84 -14.40 -67.60 -13.49
CA SER A 84 -15.56 -67.17 -14.28
C SER A 84 -16.68 -66.61 -13.38
N PRO A 85 -17.11 -65.34 -13.57
CA PRO A 85 -18.21 -64.76 -12.78
C PRO A 85 -19.54 -65.50 -12.98
N SER A 86 -19.74 -66.17 -14.12
CA SER A 86 -20.95 -66.99 -14.34
C SER A 86 -21.01 -68.21 -13.42
N TYR A 87 -19.86 -68.72 -13.00
CA TYR A 87 -19.77 -69.84 -12.07
C TYR A 87 -19.67 -69.36 -10.63
N GLY A 88 -18.86 -68.32 -10.38
CA GLY A 88 -18.67 -67.71 -9.06
C GLY A 88 -17.51 -68.32 -8.27
N ALA A 89 -16.79 -67.47 -7.55
CA ALA A 89 -15.71 -67.83 -6.65
C ALA A 89 -16.22 -68.68 -5.47
N ASN A 90 -17.41 -68.38 -4.94
CA ASN A 90 -18.02 -69.17 -3.87
C ASN A 90 -18.24 -70.64 -4.26
N ASN A 91 -18.70 -70.91 -5.49
CA ASN A 91 -18.88 -72.25 -6.02
C ASN A 91 -17.52 -72.94 -6.27
N THR A 92 -16.54 -72.20 -6.78
CA THR A 92 -15.18 -72.72 -7.01
C THR A 92 -14.52 -73.15 -5.69
N ILE A 93 -14.60 -72.31 -4.66
CA ILE A 93 -14.09 -72.61 -3.31
C ILE A 93 -14.85 -73.80 -2.71
N ARG A 94 -16.18 -73.88 -2.89
CA ARG A 94 -16.98 -75.04 -2.48
C ARG A 94 -16.48 -76.33 -3.13
N ASP A 95 -16.19 -76.31 -4.43
CA ASP A 95 -15.74 -77.51 -5.14
C ASP A 95 -14.32 -77.90 -4.72
N PHE A 96 -13.44 -76.94 -4.47
CA PHE A 96 -12.15 -77.20 -3.83
C PHE A 96 -12.32 -77.85 -2.45
N ILE A 97 -13.25 -77.37 -1.63
CA ILE A 97 -13.55 -77.98 -0.33
C ILE A 97 -14.00 -79.44 -0.51
N LYS A 98 -14.90 -79.70 -1.48
CA LYS A 98 -15.47 -81.04 -1.72
C LYS A 98 -14.44 -82.02 -2.29
N SER A 99 -13.82 -81.69 -3.42
CA SER A 99 -13.00 -82.60 -4.23
C SER A 99 -11.60 -82.08 -4.57
N GLY A 100 -11.29 -80.83 -4.27
CA GLY A 100 -9.99 -80.22 -4.59
C GLY A 100 -9.83 -79.82 -6.05
N THR A 101 -10.91 -79.85 -6.84
CA THR A 101 -10.94 -79.49 -8.26
C THR A 101 -12.20 -78.68 -8.56
N SER A 102 -12.12 -77.77 -9.53
CA SER A 102 -13.25 -76.96 -10.01
C SER A 102 -13.26 -76.90 -11.54
N PRO A 103 -14.43 -76.85 -12.20
CA PRO A 103 -14.52 -76.67 -13.66
C PRO A 103 -13.83 -75.39 -14.15
N THR A 104 -13.79 -74.35 -13.32
CA THR A 104 -13.22 -73.04 -13.65
C THR A 104 -11.69 -73.00 -13.65
N THR A 105 -11.03 -73.98 -13.03
CA THR A 105 -9.56 -74.00 -12.86
C THR A 105 -8.91 -75.18 -13.59
N THR A 106 -9.45 -75.52 -14.76
CA THR A 106 -8.97 -76.65 -15.57
C THR A 106 -7.51 -76.42 -16.00
N GLY A 107 -6.66 -77.44 -15.81
CA GLY A 107 -5.23 -77.38 -16.16
C GLY A 107 -4.31 -76.81 -15.08
N TYR A 108 -4.85 -76.37 -13.93
CA TYR A 108 -4.08 -75.93 -12.79
C TYR A 108 -3.79 -77.06 -11.79
N ASP A 109 -2.57 -77.12 -11.27
CA ASP A 109 -2.18 -78.11 -10.25
C ASP A 109 -2.67 -77.69 -8.86
N THR A 110 -3.93 -78.05 -8.55
CA THR A 110 -4.52 -77.78 -7.24
C THR A 110 -3.86 -78.56 -6.10
N LEU A 111 -3.10 -79.63 -6.38
CA LEU A 111 -2.43 -80.42 -5.34
C LEU A 111 -1.33 -79.61 -4.63
N ARG A 112 -0.74 -78.62 -5.31
CA ARG A 112 0.27 -77.72 -4.74
C ARG A 112 -0.18 -77.10 -3.43
N VAL A 113 -1.44 -76.63 -3.36
CA VAL A 113 -1.99 -75.95 -2.17
C VAL A 113 -3.02 -76.83 -1.44
N MET A 114 -3.91 -77.53 -2.15
CA MET A 114 -4.90 -78.38 -1.48
C MET A 114 -4.27 -79.58 -0.77
N GLY A 115 -3.16 -80.13 -1.29
CA GLY A 115 -2.39 -81.18 -0.61
C GLY A 115 -3.22 -82.38 -0.13
N LYS A 116 -4.26 -82.77 -0.88
CA LYS A 116 -5.22 -83.84 -0.54
C LYS A 116 -6.09 -83.58 0.70
N GLN A 117 -6.19 -82.35 1.17
CA GLN A 117 -7.04 -81.94 2.31
C GLN A 117 -8.43 -81.49 1.82
N THR A 118 -9.27 -82.46 1.45
CA THR A 118 -10.63 -82.23 0.93
C THR A 118 -11.65 -83.02 1.75
N MET A 119 -12.93 -82.68 1.65
CA MET A 119 -14.00 -83.43 2.32
C MET A 119 -14.09 -84.86 1.82
N ARG A 120 -13.86 -85.10 0.52
CA ARG A 120 -13.77 -86.46 -0.05
C ARG A 120 -12.63 -87.27 0.57
N ASN A 121 -11.44 -86.68 0.71
CA ASN A 121 -10.29 -87.37 1.27
C ASN A 121 -10.43 -87.60 2.78
N TRP A 122 -10.92 -86.60 3.51
CA TRP A 122 -11.25 -86.74 4.93
C TRP A 122 -12.29 -87.85 5.14
N LEU A 123 -13.40 -87.84 4.39
CA LEU A 123 -14.44 -88.85 4.55
C LEU A 123 -13.94 -90.25 4.17
N SER A 124 -13.08 -90.37 3.14
CA SER A 124 -12.42 -91.63 2.79
C SER A 124 -11.54 -92.17 3.94
N ASN A 125 -10.75 -91.29 4.56
CA ASN A 125 -9.89 -91.65 5.71
C ASN A 125 -10.71 -92.01 6.95
N VAL A 126 -11.76 -91.25 7.26
CA VAL A 126 -12.68 -91.51 8.38
C VAL A 126 -13.44 -92.81 8.15
N SER A 127 -13.95 -93.04 6.94
CA SER A 127 -14.65 -94.29 6.60
C SER A 127 -13.72 -95.51 6.70
N LYS A 128 -12.44 -95.35 6.33
CA LYS A 128 -11.42 -96.38 6.55
C LYS A 128 -11.18 -96.63 8.04
N LEU A 129 -11.01 -95.57 8.84
CA LEU A 129 -10.80 -95.69 10.29
C LEU A 129 -12.00 -96.37 10.98
N LEU A 130 -13.22 -95.97 10.63
CA LEU A 130 -14.45 -96.58 11.13
C LEU A 130 -14.56 -98.05 10.72
N ARG A 131 -14.20 -98.39 9.48
CA ARG A 131 -14.16 -99.79 9.01
C ARG A 131 -13.14 -100.63 9.77
N ASP A 132 -11.96 -100.08 10.04
CA ASP A 132 -10.93 -100.76 10.84
C ASP A 132 -11.40 -100.96 12.31
N GLN A 133 -12.36 -100.16 12.78
CA GLN A 133 -13.05 -100.31 14.08
C GLN A 133 -14.32 -101.18 14.02
N GLY A 134 -14.67 -101.74 12.86
CA GLY A 134 -15.84 -102.61 12.69
C GLY A 134 -17.15 -101.90 12.33
N TYR A 135 -17.08 -100.64 11.88
CA TYR A 135 -18.24 -99.86 11.42
C TYR A 135 -18.21 -99.64 9.89
N ILE A 136 -19.37 -99.65 9.26
CA ILE A 136 -19.54 -99.42 7.81
C ILE A 136 -20.35 -98.13 7.62
N VAL A 137 -19.80 -97.20 6.83
CA VAL A 137 -20.44 -95.93 6.48
C VAL A 137 -21.19 -96.10 5.14
N SER A 138 -22.43 -95.63 5.09
CA SER A 138 -23.29 -95.61 3.89
C SER A 138 -24.07 -94.29 3.82
N PRO A 139 -24.42 -93.76 2.63
CA PRO A 139 -24.05 -94.24 1.29
C PRO A 139 -22.54 -94.11 0.99
N SER A 140 -22.13 -94.39 -0.26
CA SER A 140 -20.70 -94.32 -0.64
C SER A 140 -20.09 -92.93 -0.36
N VAL A 141 -18.76 -92.86 -0.22
CA VAL A 141 -18.04 -91.59 0.05
C VAL A 141 -18.42 -90.51 -0.97
N ASP A 142 -18.52 -90.88 -2.25
CA ASP A 142 -18.86 -89.95 -3.33
C ASP A 142 -20.30 -89.46 -3.23
N GLU A 143 -21.26 -90.35 -2.96
CA GLU A 143 -22.67 -89.98 -2.74
C GLU A 143 -22.83 -89.05 -1.52
N ILE A 144 -22.10 -89.31 -0.44
CA ILE A 144 -22.12 -88.44 0.74
C ILE A 144 -21.57 -87.06 0.38
N VAL A 145 -20.39 -86.97 -0.24
CA VAL A 145 -19.74 -85.70 -0.64
C VAL A 145 -20.62 -84.89 -1.59
N ASP A 146 -21.25 -85.55 -2.56
CA ASP A 146 -22.15 -84.89 -3.52
C ASP A 146 -23.39 -84.34 -2.79
N SER A 147 -23.93 -85.08 -1.82
CA SER A 147 -25.06 -84.66 -0.98
C SER A 147 -24.72 -83.61 0.09
N MET A 148 -23.44 -83.34 0.36
CA MET A 148 -23.05 -82.33 1.36
C MET A 148 -23.56 -80.96 0.96
N ASP A 149 -24.26 -80.31 1.89
CA ASP A 149 -24.77 -78.96 1.76
C ASP A 149 -23.72 -78.00 2.30
N ILE A 150 -22.91 -77.45 1.38
CA ILE A 150 -21.82 -76.52 1.66
C ILE A 150 -22.12 -75.20 0.97
N THR A 151 -22.25 -74.14 1.77
CA THR A 151 -22.38 -72.76 1.34
C THR A 151 -21.12 -71.99 1.73
N VAL A 152 -20.51 -71.33 0.75
CA VAL A 152 -19.38 -70.43 0.96
C VAL A 152 -19.89 -69.00 0.75
N ALA A 153 -19.66 -68.14 1.72
CA ALA A 153 -20.09 -66.75 1.72
C ALA A 153 -19.01 -65.86 2.32
N LEU A 154 -19.14 -64.55 2.15
CA LEU A 154 -18.39 -63.58 2.93
C LEU A 154 -19.17 -63.30 4.22
N LEU A 155 -18.44 -63.20 5.32
CA LEU A 155 -18.98 -62.76 6.60
C LEU A 155 -18.88 -61.23 6.69
N ASP A 156 -17.73 -60.71 6.31
CA ASP A 156 -17.34 -59.31 6.19
C ASP A 156 -16.26 -59.21 5.09
N ALA A 157 -15.72 -58.01 4.86
CA ALA A 157 -14.70 -57.76 3.84
C ALA A 157 -13.41 -58.59 4.01
N PHE A 158 -13.09 -59.05 5.23
CA PHE A 158 -11.85 -59.74 5.60
C PHE A 158 -12.05 -61.20 6.03
N THR A 159 -13.28 -61.69 6.03
CA THR A 159 -13.60 -63.03 6.54
C THR A 159 -14.52 -63.79 5.59
N VAL A 160 -14.05 -64.95 5.12
CA VAL A 160 -14.89 -65.93 4.40
C VAL A 160 -15.51 -66.88 5.40
N VAL A 161 -16.81 -67.12 5.32
CA VAL A 161 -17.53 -68.10 6.13
C VAL A 161 -17.97 -69.29 5.28
N ILE A 162 -17.73 -70.47 5.81
CA ILE A 162 -18.09 -71.74 5.21
C ILE A 162 -19.09 -72.41 6.14
N LYS A 163 -20.31 -72.55 5.64
CA LYS A 163 -21.41 -73.20 6.33
C LYS A 163 -21.62 -74.58 5.71
N ALA A 164 -21.48 -75.64 6.48
CA ALA A 164 -21.61 -77.00 5.96
C ALA A 164 -22.44 -77.92 6.87
N ARG A 165 -23.17 -78.84 6.24
CA ARG A 165 -23.75 -80.00 6.90
C ARG A 165 -23.73 -81.20 5.96
N ILE A 166 -23.67 -82.39 6.55
CA ILE A 166 -23.93 -83.64 5.86
C ILE A 166 -25.38 -84.02 6.17
N PRO A 167 -26.31 -84.00 5.19
CA PRO A 167 -27.74 -84.18 5.48
C PRO A 167 -28.10 -85.55 6.03
N ARG A 168 -27.39 -86.60 5.59
CA ARG A 168 -27.64 -87.97 6.03
C ARG A 168 -26.40 -88.84 5.90
N VAL A 169 -26.04 -89.51 6.98
CA VAL A 169 -25.07 -90.61 7.02
C VAL A 169 -25.68 -91.75 7.81
N LYS A 170 -25.45 -92.98 7.36
CA LYS A 170 -25.83 -94.20 8.06
C LYS A 170 -24.59 -95.01 8.38
N ILE A 171 -24.35 -95.23 9.67
CA ILE A 171 -23.25 -96.02 10.21
C ILE A 171 -23.84 -97.31 10.78
N THR A 172 -23.39 -98.45 10.28
CA THR A 172 -23.78 -99.78 10.79
C THR A 172 -22.59 -100.51 11.38
N ASP A 173 -22.78 -101.31 12.42
CA ASP A 173 -21.71 -102.19 12.92
C ASP A 173 -21.51 -103.43 12.03
N ALA A 174 -20.53 -104.27 12.38
CA ALA A 174 -20.21 -105.51 11.68
C ALA A 174 -21.35 -106.55 11.68
N SER A 175 -22.35 -106.41 12.56
CA SER A 175 -23.55 -107.26 12.60
C SER A 175 -24.68 -106.77 11.70
N GLY A 176 -24.53 -105.59 11.08
CA GLY A 176 -25.54 -104.93 10.27
C GLY A 176 -26.53 -104.08 11.07
N THR A 177 -26.31 -103.91 12.38
CA THR A 177 -27.15 -103.08 13.24
C THR A 177 -26.84 -101.60 13.01
N ILE A 178 -27.88 -100.77 12.93
CA ILE A 178 -27.73 -99.32 12.72
C ILE A 178 -27.28 -98.70 14.04
N VAL A 179 -26.08 -98.12 14.02
CA VAL A 179 -25.45 -97.44 15.15
C VAL A 179 -25.81 -95.95 15.14
N TYR A 180 -25.85 -95.36 13.94
CA TYR A 180 -26.24 -93.99 13.74
C TYR A 180 -26.90 -93.82 12.37
N GLU A 181 -28.02 -93.11 12.31
CA GLU A 181 -28.62 -92.66 11.05
C GLU A 181 -29.16 -91.26 11.23
N GLY A 182 -28.52 -90.28 10.58
CA GLY A 182 -28.84 -88.88 10.78
C GLY A 182 -27.85 -87.92 10.13
N PRO A 183 -28.04 -86.60 10.30
CA PRO A 183 -27.14 -85.59 9.77
C PRO A 183 -25.81 -85.52 10.53
N ILE A 184 -24.80 -84.87 9.96
CA ILE A 184 -23.59 -84.44 10.70
C ILE A 184 -23.47 -82.93 10.49
N PRO A 185 -23.54 -82.11 11.56
CA PRO A 185 -23.61 -82.51 12.97
C PRO A 185 -24.92 -83.17 13.39
N SER A 186 -24.85 -83.95 14.47
CA SER A 186 -25.98 -84.79 14.94
C SER A 186 -27.21 -84.04 15.43
N ASN A 187 -27.10 -82.74 15.74
CA ASN A 187 -28.25 -81.89 16.05
C ASN A 187 -29.04 -81.46 14.80
N GLY A 188 -28.53 -81.72 13.61
CA GLY A 188 -29.15 -81.31 12.33
C GLY A 188 -28.89 -79.86 11.93
N ASP A 189 -28.16 -79.10 12.75
CA ASP A 189 -27.72 -77.75 12.44
C ASP A 189 -26.53 -77.77 11.47
N TYR A 190 -25.91 -76.61 11.26
CA TYR A 190 -24.73 -76.47 10.42
C TYR A 190 -23.48 -76.24 11.26
N VAL A 191 -22.34 -76.69 10.73
CA VAL A 191 -21.02 -76.23 11.19
C VAL A 191 -20.64 -74.98 10.42
N TYR A 192 -20.02 -74.06 11.14
CA TYR A 192 -19.42 -72.86 10.58
C TYR A 192 -17.90 -72.94 10.74
N SER A 193 -17.19 -72.58 9.67
CA SER A 193 -15.77 -72.30 9.69
C SER A 193 -15.54 -70.93 9.10
N THR A 194 -14.69 -70.13 9.75
CA THR A 194 -14.25 -68.84 9.22
C THR A 194 -12.82 -68.92 8.73
N VAL A 195 -12.54 -68.19 7.64
CA VAL A 195 -11.21 -68.05 7.05
C VAL A 195 -10.92 -66.56 6.97
N ASP A 196 -9.98 -66.12 7.79
CA ASP A 196 -9.43 -64.76 7.72
C ASP A 196 -8.54 -64.66 6.49
N ILE A 197 -8.78 -63.63 5.68
CA ILE A 197 -7.99 -63.36 4.47
C ILE A 197 -6.96 -62.25 4.66
N ARG A 198 -6.84 -61.67 5.87
CA ARG A 198 -5.75 -60.75 6.19
C ARG A 198 -4.41 -61.46 6.05
N ASP A 199 -3.41 -60.71 5.60
CA ASP A 199 -2.07 -61.15 5.23
C ASP A 199 -2.00 -62.12 4.04
N LEU A 200 -3.13 -62.52 3.44
CA LEU A 200 -3.13 -63.19 2.15
C LEU A 200 -2.82 -62.20 1.03
N GLU A 201 -2.23 -62.70 -0.05
CA GLU A 201 -2.06 -61.92 -1.27
C GLU A 201 -3.42 -61.56 -1.86
N ASP A 202 -3.58 -60.30 -2.27
CA ASP A 202 -4.71 -59.87 -3.08
C ASP A 202 -4.44 -60.26 -4.55
N PRO A 203 -5.10 -61.31 -5.06
CA PRO A 203 -4.74 -61.90 -6.34
C PRO A 203 -5.08 -61.00 -7.53
N PHE A 204 -5.91 -59.97 -7.33
CA PHE A 204 -6.29 -59.03 -8.37
C PHE A 204 -5.09 -58.25 -8.92
N PHE A 205 -4.18 -57.82 -8.04
CA PHE A 205 -2.97 -57.09 -8.42
C PHE A 205 -2.03 -57.96 -9.27
N SER A 206 -1.78 -59.18 -8.82
CA SER A 206 -0.91 -60.11 -9.52
C SER A 206 -1.49 -60.53 -10.87
N ALA A 207 -2.80 -60.76 -10.94
CA ALA A 207 -3.45 -61.12 -12.19
C ALA A 207 -3.41 -59.98 -13.23
N ILE A 208 -3.72 -58.74 -12.84
CA ILE A 208 -3.69 -57.60 -13.78
C ILE A 208 -2.27 -57.29 -14.25
N THR A 209 -1.30 -57.39 -13.35
CA THR A 209 0.08 -56.97 -13.67
C THR A 209 0.96 -58.08 -14.21
N GLY A 210 0.42 -59.30 -14.35
CA GLY A 210 1.18 -60.49 -14.72
C GLY A 210 2.28 -60.82 -13.69
N GLY A 211 1.99 -60.62 -12.40
CA GLY A 211 2.88 -60.90 -11.27
C GLY A 211 3.96 -59.84 -11.00
N ARG A 212 3.94 -58.70 -11.70
CA ARG A 212 4.93 -57.62 -11.51
C ARG A 212 4.69 -56.80 -10.24
N TYR A 213 3.46 -56.80 -9.74
CA TYR A 213 3.07 -56.08 -8.53
C TYR A 213 2.09 -56.95 -7.73
N HIS A 214 2.37 -57.11 -6.44
CA HIS A 214 1.58 -57.88 -5.49
C HIS A 214 1.40 -57.06 -4.22
N ARG A 215 0.24 -57.23 -3.56
CA ARG A 215 -0.07 -56.66 -2.25
C ARG A 215 -0.66 -57.74 -1.35
N SER A 216 -0.34 -57.66 -0.05
CA SER A 216 -1.05 -58.42 0.98
C SER A 216 -2.25 -57.63 1.48
N ILE A 217 -3.38 -58.29 1.70
CA ILE A 217 -4.58 -57.69 2.29
C ILE A 217 -4.28 -57.32 3.75
N ARG A 218 -4.25 -56.03 4.05
CA ARG A 218 -3.99 -55.50 5.40
C ARG A 218 -5.13 -54.59 5.80
N ALA A 219 -5.81 -54.88 6.91
CA ALA A 219 -6.87 -54.01 7.39
C ALA A 219 -6.29 -52.70 7.96
N CYS A 220 -6.88 -51.57 7.59
CA CYS A 220 -6.63 -50.29 8.25
C CYS A 220 -7.06 -50.37 9.73
N LYS A 221 -6.46 -49.56 10.61
CA LYS A 221 -6.95 -49.41 12.00
C LYS A 221 -8.44 -49.01 12.03
N PHE A 222 -8.88 -48.29 10.99
CA PHE A 222 -10.24 -47.82 10.74
C PHE A 222 -10.92 -48.59 9.59
N ALA A 223 -10.73 -49.91 9.54
CA ALA A 223 -11.18 -50.73 8.41
C ALA A 223 -12.70 -50.77 8.19
N PHE A 224 -13.55 -50.35 9.14
CA PHE A 224 -15.02 -50.39 9.01
C PHE A 224 -15.65 -49.01 9.22
N PRO A 225 -15.42 -48.05 8.30
CA PRO A 225 -15.86 -46.66 8.48
C PRO A 225 -17.39 -46.48 8.47
N THR A 226 -18.13 -47.32 7.75
CA THR A 226 -19.61 -47.30 7.70
C THR A 226 -20.27 -47.74 9.03
N LEU A 227 -19.51 -48.44 9.88
CA LEU A 227 -19.91 -48.83 11.24
C LEU A 227 -19.44 -47.82 12.32
N GLY A 228 -18.93 -46.65 11.91
CA GLY A 228 -18.57 -45.55 12.81
C GLY A 228 -17.09 -45.49 13.20
N ILE A 229 -16.26 -46.46 12.79
CA ILE A 229 -14.81 -46.46 13.04
C ILE A 229 -14.11 -45.78 11.86
N ARG A 230 -14.03 -44.45 11.88
CA ARG A 230 -13.58 -43.65 10.73
C ARG A 230 -12.14 -43.18 10.85
N PRO A 231 -11.41 -43.07 9.72
CA PRO A 231 -10.03 -42.61 9.70
C PRO A 231 -9.90 -41.07 9.73
N ILE A 232 -10.97 -40.37 10.13
CA ILE A 232 -10.97 -38.91 10.31
C ILE A 232 -11.68 -38.59 11.62
N THR A 233 -11.22 -37.56 12.30
CA THR A 233 -11.94 -36.93 13.41
C THR A 233 -12.41 -35.56 12.95
N PHE A 234 -13.64 -35.20 13.29
CA PHE A 234 -14.18 -33.92 12.90
C PHE A 234 -15.14 -33.36 13.94
N ALA A 235 -15.25 -32.04 13.99
CA ALA A 235 -16.27 -31.35 14.76
C ALA A 235 -16.88 -30.22 13.95
N ASN A 236 -18.18 -30.00 14.15
CA ASN A 236 -18.82 -28.77 13.73
C ASN A 236 -18.37 -27.66 14.66
N ALA A 237 -18.08 -26.50 14.12
CA ALA A 237 -17.58 -25.33 14.81
C ALA A 237 -18.34 -24.10 14.30
N SER A 238 -18.13 -22.98 14.98
CA SER A 238 -18.58 -21.67 14.56
C SER A 238 -17.35 -20.77 14.48
N GLY A 239 -17.19 -20.09 13.36
CA GLY A 239 -16.05 -19.21 13.16
C GLY A 239 -16.11 -18.51 11.83
N SER A 240 -15.02 -17.82 11.51
CA SER A 240 -14.86 -17.13 10.23
C SER A 240 -13.48 -17.44 9.64
N GLY A 241 -13.44 -17.49 8.32
CA GLY A 241 -12.23 -17.63 7.52
C GLY A 241 -12.41 -16.87 6.21
N GLY A 242 -11.33 -16.28 5.70
CA GLY A 242 -11.31 -15.55 4.42
C GLY A 242 -11.28 -16.44 3.17
N LYS A 243 -11.14 -17.76 3.33
CA LYS A 243 -11.19 -18.79 2.27
C LYS A 243 -12.17 -19.89 2.64
N ASP A 244 -12.66 -20.59 1.63
CA ASP A 244 -13.58 -21.72 1.75
C ASP A 244 -12.97 -22.86 2.58
N HIS A 245 -11.65 -23.01 2.49
CA HIS A 245 -10.91 -23.96 3.31
C HIS A 245 -9.49 -23.48 3.64
N TYR A 246 -8.92 -24.07 4.70
CA TYR A 246 -7.53 -23.93 5.12
C TYR A 246 -6.95 -25.30 5.40
N VAL A 247 -5.69 -25.49 5.02
CA VAL A 247 -4.91 -26.71 5.28
C VAL A 247 -3.65 -26.33 6.05
N GLY A 248 -3.37 -27.07 7.12
CA GLY A 248 -2.22 -26.82 8.00
C GLY A 248 -2.14 -27.83 9.13
N CYS A 249 -1.02 -27.88 9.85
CA CYS A 249 -0.89 -28.79 10.99
C CYS A 249 -1.42 -28.18 12.28
N PHE A 250 -2.01 -28.99 13.15
CA PHE A 250 -2.36 -28.56 14.51
C PHE A 250 -1.11 -28.44 15.39
N GLY A 251 -0.62 -27.22 15.60
CA GLY A 251 0.63 -26.97 16.35
C GLY A 251 1.90 -27.48 15.64
N GLY A 252 2.97 -27.72 16.40
CA GLY A 252 4.21 -28.32 15.87
C GLY A 252 5.09 -27.41 14.99
N SER A 253 6.01 -28.05 14.23
CA SER A 253 7.04 -27.41 13.40
C SER A 253 6.71 -27.33 11.91
N CYS A 254 5.43 -27.46 11.54
CA CYS A 254 5.00 -27.31 10.14
C CYS A 254 5.07 -25.85 9.68
N GLU A 255 5.24 -25.64 8.37
CA GLU A 255 5.35 -24.30 7.78
C GLU A 255 4.05 -23.48 7.94
N LYS A 256 2.89 -24.09 7.72
CA LYS A 256 1.58 -23.55 8.07
C LYS A 256 1.02 -24.27 9.30
N LYS A 257 1.00 -23.56 10.43
CA LYS A 257 0.48 -24.08 11.69
C LYS A 257 -0.87 -23.45 12.02
N PHE A 258 -1.81 -24.29 12.42
CA PHE A 258 -2.99 -23.89 13.15
C PHE A 258 -2.61 -23.82 14.62
N ASN A 259 -2.68 -22.62 15.19
CA ASN A 259 -2.60 -22.45 16.64
C ASN A 259 -3.93 -22.96 17.24
N TYR A 260 -3.86 -23.59 18.39
CA TYR A 260 -5.06 -24.02 19.10
C TYR A 260 -4.88 -23.94 20.61
N ASN A 261 -6.01 -23.81 21.31
CA ASN A 261 -6.11 -23.94 22.76
C ASN A 261 -7.30 -24.86 23.07
N GLU A 262 -7.73 -24.96 24.33
CA GLU A 262 -8.83 -25.86 24.70
C GLU A 262 -10.14 -25.63 23.92
N THR A 263 -10.40 -24.42 23.45
CA THR A 263 -11.71 -24.01 22.90
C THR A 263 -11.65 -23.34 21.53
N HIS A 264 -10.46 -23.06 20.99
CA HIS A 264 -10.28 -22.35 19.72
C HIS A 264 -9.20 -23.02 18.87
N ILE A 265 -9.38 -22.95 17.55
CA ILE A 265 -8.36 -23.24 16.54
C ILE A 265 -8.32 -22.03 15.60
N TRP A 266 -7.13 -21.48 15.35
CA TRP A 266 -6.96 -20.28 14.53
C TRP A 266 -5.60 -20.26 13.82
N GLN A 267 -5.52 -19.48 12.75
CA GLN A 267 -4.26 -19.19 12.07
C GLN A 267 -4.15 -17.68 11.90
N ASP A 268 -3.28 -17.05 12.70
CA ASP A 268 -3.03 -15.61 12.74
C ASP A 268 -4.32 -14.78 12.51
N ASN A 269 -4.38 -14.01 11.42
CA ASN A 269 -5.55 -13.22 11.02
C ASN A 269 -6.36 -13.88 9.88
N GLU A 270 -6.06 -15.12 9.51
CA GLU A 270 -6.68 -15.78 8.34
C GLU A 270 -8.02 -16.43 8.68
N PHE A 271 -8.08 -17.16 9.79
CA PHE A 271 -9.32 -17.75 10.30
C PHE A 271 -9.27 -17.99 11.81
N SER A 272 -10.45 -18.09 12.42
CA SER A 272 -10.62 -18.53 13.80
C SER A 272 -11.95 -19.25 13.97
N ILE A 273 -11.91 -20.46 14.54
CA ILE A 273 -13.08 -21.29 14.83
C ILE A 273 -13.14 -21.66 16.31
N THR A 274 -14.35 -21.76 16.83
CA THR A 274 -14.67 -22.04 18.24
C THR A 274 -15.97 -22.81 18.34
N SER A 275 -16.45 -23.07 19.56
CA SER A 275 -17.75 -23.73 19.81
C SER A 275 -17.87 -25.11 19.14
N PHE A 276 -16.86 -25.95 19.32
CA PHE A 276 -16.81 -27.28 18.73
C PHE A 276 -17.92 -28.19 19.26
N THR A 277 -18.58 -28.91 18.36
CA THR A 277 -19.60 -29.90 18.67
C THR A 277 -19.41 -31.17 17.85
N ILE A 278 -19.54 -32.33 18.50
CA ILE A 278 -19.61 -33.64 17.84
C ILE A 278 -21.01 -34.19 18.12
N ALA A 279 -21.77 -34.49 17.06
CA ALA A 279 -23.18 -34.89 17.16
C ALA A 279 -24.05 -33.92 18.02
N GLY A 280 -23.75 -32.62 17.97
CA GLY A 280 -24.45 -31.57 18.73
C GLY A 280 -24.03 -31.45 20.21
N ILE A 281 -23.07 -32.26 20.67
CA ILE A 281 -22.52 -32.19 22.03
C ILE A 281 -21.27 -31.31 22.01
N PRO A 282 -21.17 -30.25 22.84
CA PRO A 282 -19.97 -29.44 22.94
C PRO A 282 -18.74 -30.25 23.35
N VAL A 283 -17.64 -30.08 22.62
CA VAL A 283 -16.35 -30.76 22.86
C VAL A 283 -15.20 -29.75 22.92
N LYS A 284 -14.03 -30.19 23.42
CA LYS A 284 -12.79 -29.43 23.36
C LYS A 284 -11.94 -29.87 22.16
N THR A 285 -10.88 -29.13 21.88
CA THR A 285 -9.94 -29.44 20.77
C THR A 285 -9.25 -30.79 20.92
N ASP A 286 -9.06 -31.29 22.14
CA ASP A 286 -8.51 -32.64 22.44
C ASP A 286 -9.38 -33.80 21.94
N SER A 287 -10.63 -33.53 21.60
CA SER A 287 -11.59 -34.50 21.08
C SER A 287 -11.59 -34.54 19.55
N ILE A 288 -10.80 -33.67 18.91
CA ILE A 288 -10.70 -33.47 17.46
C ILE A 288 -9.27 -33.79 17.01
N ILE A 289 -8.29 -33.16 17.68
CA ILE A 289 -6.87 -33.26 17.39
C ILE A 289 -6.33 -34.47 18.15
N ASN A 290 -5.89 -35.51 17.44
CA ASN A 290 -5.39 -36.73 18.09
C ASN A 290 -3.99 -36.50 18.67
N GLU A 291 -3.08 -35.91 17.89
CA GLU A 291 -1.70 -35.59 18.28
C GLU A 291 -1.25 -34.21 17.75
N GLU A 292 -0.32 -33.56 18.46
CA GLU A 292 0.27 -32.31 17.98
C GLU A 292 1.13 -32.58 16.73
N GLY A 293 0.91 -31.80 15.67
CA GLY A 293 1.53 -31.99 14.36
C GLY A 293 0.70 -32.83 13.39
N ASP A 294 -0.53 -33.22 13.76
CA ASP A 294 -1.48 -33.86 12.85
C ASP A 294 -1.98 -32.89 11.79
N LEU A 295 -2.28 -33.40 10.59
CA LEU A 295 -2.73 -32.59 9.48
C LEU A 295 -4.22 -32.25 9.63
N GLY A 296 -4.48 -30.94 9.68
CA GLY A 296 -5.80 -30.36 9.81
C GLY A 296 -6.34 -29.76 8.51
N VAL A 297 -7.65 -29.91 8.31
CA VAL A 297 -8.41 -29.19 7.29
C VAL A 297 -9.57 -28.46 7.96
N VAL A 298 -9.64 -27.14 7.78
CA VAL A 298 -10.76 -26.31 8.24
C VAL A 298 -11.57 -25.88 7.04
N VAL A 299 -12.88 -26.12 7.06
CA VAL A 299 -13.82 -25.83 5.96
C VAL A 299 -14.92 -24.92 6.48
N PHE A 300 -15.35 -23.96 5.67
CA PHE A 300 -16.43 -23.03 6.00
C PHE A 300 -17.61 -23.26 5.04
N GLU A 301 -18.78 -23.69 5.55
CA GLU A 301 -20.00 -23.97 4.76
C GLU A 301 -20.50 -22.74 4.02
N ASN A 302 -20.37 -21.59 4.68
CA ASN A 302 -20.47 -20.28 4.08
C ASN A 302 -19.14 -19.59 4.37
N VAL A 303 -18.15 -19.79 3.51
CA VAL A 303 -17.43 -18.58 3.09
C VAL A 303 -18.53 -17.67 2.65
N SER A 304 -18.67 -16.54 3.32
CA SER A 304 -19.52 -15.51 2.78
C SER A 304 -19.16 -15.41 1.28
N GLU A 305 -20.10 -15.74 0.37
CA GLU A 305 -20.12 -15.10 -0.94
C GLU A 305 -19.86 -13.66 -0.59
N GLU A 306 -18.65 -13.17 -0.92
CA GLU A 306 -18.01 -12.00 -0.33
C GLU A 306 -19.02 -11.28 0.52
N SER A 307 -19.00 -11.49 1.85
CA SER A 307 -19.68 -10.49 2.65
C SER A 307 -18.88 -9.27 2.24
N ASN A 308 -19.49 -8.39 1.45
CA ASN A 308 -18.91 -7.09 1.18
C ASN A 308 -18.65 -6.38 2.52
N TRP A 309 -19.02 -6.98 3.66
CA TRP A 309 -18.53 -6.81 5.03
C TRP A 309 -17.01 -6.94 5.20
N CYS A 310 -16.33 -5.84 4.94
CA CYS A 310 -14.88 -5.72 5.05
C CYS A 310 -14.34 -5.59 6.48
N GLU A 311 -15.19 -5.29 7.46
CA GLU A 311 -14.79 -5.13 8.86
C GLU A 311 -15.66 -6.00 9.79
N GLN A 312 -15.14 -7.18 10.12
CA GLN A 312 -15.86 -8.22 10.87
C GLN A 312 -16.04 -7.88 12.36
N SER A 313 -15.26 -6.93 12.89
CA SER A 313 -15.39 -6.48 14.28
C SER A 313 -16.55 -5.51 14.50
N MET A 314 -17.20 -5.03 13.43
CA MET A 314 -18.24 -4.00 13.50
C MET A 314 -19.60 -4.58 13.11
N GLU A 315 -20.54 -4.61 14.06
CA GLU A 315 -21.84 -5.27 13.89
C GLU A 315 -22.84 -4.54 12.99
N ASN A 316 -22.54 -3.31 12.53
CA ASN A 316 -23.39 -2.57 11.59
C ASN A 316 -22.58 -1.94 10.46
N ARG A 317 -23.21 -1.75 9.30
CA ARG A 317 -22.67 -1.06 8.14
C ARG A 317 -23.73 -0.15 7.55
N VAL A 318 -23.32 0.96 6.97
CA VAL A 318 -24.16 1.75 6.09
C VAL A 318 -23.35 2.19 4.89
N ARG A 319 -23.95 2.11 3.69
CA ARG A 319 -23.34 2.65 2.49
C ARG A 319 -23.50 4.15 2.48
N MET A 320 -22.40 4.88 2.34
CA MET A 320 -22.31 6.32 2.21
C MET A 320 -21.87 6.69 0.80
N THR A 321 -22.72 7.41 0.07
CA THR A 321 -22.39 7.96 -1.24
C THR A 321 -22.15 9.46 -1.12
N LEU A 322 -20.96 9.90 -1.52
CA LEU A 322 -20.58 11.30 -1.62
C LEU A 322 -20.95 11.87 -3.01
N PRO A 323 -21.12 13.19 -3.14
CA PRO A 323 -21.27 13.85 -4.45
C PRO A 323 -20.12 13.53 -5.41
N SER A 324 -20.41 13.37 -6.70
CA SER A 324 -19.42 12.92 -7.70
C SER A 324 -18.22 13.87 -7.88
N ASP A 325 -18.36 15.14 -7.52
CA ASP A 325 -17.30 16.14 -7.57
C ASP A 325 -16.31 16.05 -6.39
N THR A 326 -16.46 15.04 -5.52
CA THR A 326 -15.54 14.75 -4.39
C THR A 326 -14.40 13.78 -4.75
N ALA A 327 -14.42 13.16 -5.93
CA ALA A 327 -13.37 12.25 -6.39
C ALA A 327 -11.99 12.94 -6.42
N ASN A 328 -10.94 12.22 -6.00
CA ASN A 328 -9.54 12.63 -5.94
C ASN A 328 -9.29 13.88 -5.07
N SER A 329 -9.99 14.00 -3.94
CA SER A 329 -9.90 15.17 -3.07
C SER A 329 -9.88 14.81 -1.57
N TYR A 330 -9.51 15.78 -0.73
CA TYR A 330 -9.79 15.72 0.70
C TYR A 330 -11.23 16.18 0.94
N VAL A 331 -11.97 15.40 1.72
CA VAL A 331 -13.37 15.66 2.03
C VAL A 331 -13.52 15.84 3.54
N LEU A 332 -14.17 16.93 3.94
CA LEU A 332 -14.67 17.16 5.29
C LEU A 332 -16.14 16.76 5.35
N LEU A 333 -16.45 15.66 6.03
CA LEU A 333 -17.81 15.33 6.40
C LEU A 333 -18.20 16.11 7.65
N LYS A 334 -19.25 16.92 7.56
CA LYS A 334 -19.85 17.61 8.71
C LYS A 334 -21.30 17.14 8.83
N LEU A 335 -21.50 16.10 9.63
CA LEU A 335 -22.76 15.37 9.70
C LEU A 335 -23.53 15.71 10.98
N ASN A 336 -24.87 15.71 10.89
CA ASN A 336 -25.74 15.87 12.05
C ASN A 336 -25.95 14.50 12.73
N PRO A 337 -25.61 14.32 14.02
CA PRO A 337 -25.81 13.05 14.72
C PRO A 337 -27.26 12.52 14.64
N GLY A 338 -28.25 13.41 14.65
CA GLY A 338 -29.68 13.05 14.60
C GLY A 338 -30.15 12.44 13.26
N THR A 339 -29.38 12.61 12.18
CA THR A 339 -29.70 12.06 10.85
C THR A 339 -28.65 11.09 10.33
N THR A 340 -27.54 10.90 11.05
CA THR A 340 -26.42 10.05 10.62
C THR A 340 -26.65 8.63 11.09
N PRO A 341 -26.76 7.63 10.20
CA PRO A 341 -27.21 6.31 10.60
C PRO A 341 -26.26 5.55 11.54
N PHE A 342 -24.97 5.92 11.52
CA PHE A 342 -23.94 5.38 12.42
C PHE A 342 -23.68 6.25 13.66
N ALA A 343 -24.52 7.24 13.96
CA ALA A 343 -24.31 8.15 15.09
C ALA A 343 -24.35 7.46 16.47
N ASN A 344 -24.95 6.27 16.54
CA ASN A 344 -25.00 5.44 17.74
C ASN A 344 -23.73 4.61 17.96
N ALA A 345 -22.74 4.67 17.07
CA ALA A 345 -21.44 4.06 17.30
C ALA A 345 -20.87 4.53 18.64
N TYR A 346 -20.09 3.69 19.32
CA TYR A 346 -19.35 4.16 20.49
C TYR A 346 -18.41 5.29 20.08
N HIS A 347 -18.41 6.39 20.83
CA HIS A 347 -17.49 7.50 20.63
C HIS A 347 -17.11 8.17 21.95
N SER A 348 -15.92 8.76 22.01
CA SER A 348 -15.39 9.46 23.20
C SER A 348 -14.93 10.89 22.89
N GLY A 349 -15.41 11.47 21.77
CA GLY A 349 -15.09 12.83 21.35
C GLY A 349 -14.26 12.85 20.08
N ASN A 350 -13.00 12.42 20.12
CA ASN A 350 -12.13 12.31 18.94
C ASN A 350 -11.91 10.85 18.48
N GLN A 351 -12.45 9.88 19.21
CA GLN A 351 -12.41 8.45 18.84
C GLN A 351 -13.83 7.95 18.60
N ALA A 352 -13.98 7.06 17.62
CA ALA A 352 -15.21 6.31 17.44
C ALA A 352 -14.93 4.89 16.93
N SER A 353 -15.84 3.97 17.26
CA SER A 353 -15.82 2.59 16.78
C SER A 353 -16.39 2.53 15.38
N ILE A 354 -15.66 3.12 14.42
CA ILE A 354 -16.00 3.11 12.99
C ILE A 354 -14.84 2.63 12.13
N ARG A 355 -15.13 2.15 10.90
CA ARG A 355 -14.14 1.97 9.82
C ARG A 355 -14.79 2.31 8.49
N ILE A 356 -14.01 2.80 7.54
CA ILE A 356 -14.51 3.25 6.23
C ILE A 356 -13.75 2.52 5.13
N TYR A 357 -14.47 1.87 4.22
CA TYR A 357 -13.93 1.16 3.07
C TYR A 357 -14.54 1.70 1.78
N GLU A 358 -13.85 1.54 0.66
CA GLU A 358 -14.43 1.77 -0.66
C GLU A 358 -15.59 0.79 -0.91
N ASP A 359 -16.69 1.26 -1.49
CA ASP A 359 -17.85 0.39 -1.76
C ASP A 359 -17.48 -0.75 -2.73
N GLY A 360 -17.89 -1.97 -2.35
CA GLY A 360 -17.63 -3.19 -3.11
C GLY A 360 -16.17 -3.62 -3.13
N THR A 361 -15.30 -3.02 -2.31
CA THR A 361 -13.92 -3.50 -2.11
C THR A 361 -13.53 -3.43 -0.63
N CYS A 362 -12.59 -4.26 -0.21
CA CYS A 362 -12.06 -4.18 1.16
C CYS A 362 -10.80 -3.32 1.27
N ASN A 363 -10.75 -2.26 0.45
CA ASN A 363 -9.71 -1.24 0.55
C ASN A 363 -10.09 -0.23 1.62
N SER A 364 -9.31 -0.18 2.70
CA SER A 364 -9.50 0.83 3.75
C SER A 364 -9.29 2.22 3.18
N VAL A 365 -10.21 3.13 3.50
CA VAL A 365 -10.08 4.55 3.21
C VAL A 365 -9.42 5.23 4.39
N ASN A 366 -8.39 6.04 4.13
CA ASN A 366 -7.81 6.86 5.18
C ASN A 366 -8.81 7.93 5.61
N TYR A 367 -9.19 7.87 6.88
CA TYR A 367 -10.03 8.86 7.52
C TYR A 367 -9.43 9.29 8.86
N TRP A 368 -9.83 10.46 9.36
CA TRP A 368 -9.47 10.95 10.68
C TRP A 368 -10.64 11.69 11.32
N ILE A 369 -10.89 11.46 12.60
CA ILE A 369 -12.02 12.04 13.33
C ILE A 369 -11.53 13.32 14.01
N GLU A 370 -11.98 14.47 13.51
CA GLU A 370 -11.65 15.77 14.11
C GLU A 370 -12.47 16.01 15.39
N GLU A 371 -13.75 15.64 15.36
CA GLU A 371 -14.68 15.77 16.48
C GLU A 371 -15.94 14.92 16.28
N TRP A 372 -16.49 14.41 17.37
CA TRP A 372 -17.77 13.72 17.44
C TRP A 372 -18.47 14.05 18.76
N ASN A 373 -19.45 14.95 18.69
CA ASN A 373 -20.23 15.41 19.84
C ASN A 373 -21.75 15.33 19.57
N VAL A 374 -22.57 15.86 20.48
CA VAL A 374 -24.04 15.81 20.39
C VAL A 374 -24.63 16.69 19.28
N ASN A 375 -23.86 17.64 18.75
CA ASN A 375 -24.29 18.60 17.74
C ASN A 375 -23.74 18.25 16.34
N ASP A 376 -22.48 17.82 16.26
CA ASP A 376 -21.76 17.61 15.00
C ASP A 376 -20.87 16.35 15.06
N ILE A 377 -20.79 15.64 13.93
CA ILE A 377 -19.80 14.60 13.62
C ILE A 377 -18.91 15.14 12.49
N ILE A 378 -17.62 15.30 12.75
CA ILE A 378 -16.63 15.90 11.85
C ILE A 378 -15.53 14.89 11.54
N ILE A 379 -15.55 14.37 10.32
CA ILE A 379 -14.63 13.32 9.84
C ILE A 379 -13.97 13.78 8.54
N TRP A 380 -12.66 13.68 8.48
CA TRP A 380 -11.88 13.88 7.26
C TRP A 380 -11.71 12.56 6.51
N LEU A 381 -11.89 12.58 5.19
CA LEU A 381 -11.63 11.44 4.31
C LEU A 381 -10.70 11.85 3.16
N LYS A 382 -9.78 10.97 2.79
CA LYS A 382 -8.97 11.11 1.59
C LYS A 382 -9.57 10.24 0.50
N VAL A 383 -10.29 10.87 -0.42
CA VAL A 383 -11.11 10.20 -1.43
C VAL A 383 -10.30 9.99 -2.72
N GLY A 384 -10.25 8.74 -3.19
CA GLY A 384 -9.68 8.35 -4.48
C GLY A 384 -10.63 8.61 -5.65
N ASP A 385 -10.60 7.80 -6.69
CA ASP A 385 -11.46 7.92 -7.87
C ASP A 385 -12.92 7.52 -7.62
N LYS A 386 -13.19 6.77 -6.55
CA LYS A 386 -14.53 6.34 -6.12
C LYS A 386 -15.15 7.27 -5.08
N THR A 387 -16.49 7.40 -5.12
CA THR A 387 -17.29 8.25 -4.22
C THR A 387 -18.33 7.48 -3.41
N ASN A 388 -18.36 6.15 -3.53
CA ASN A 388 -19.19 5.27 -2.72
C ASN A 388 -18.29 4.58 -1.69
N PHE A 389 -18.76 4.56 -0.44
CA PHE A 389 -18.04 4.00 0.70
C PHE A 389 -18.95 3.16 1.57
N ASP A 390 -18.40 2.16 2.21
CA ASP A 390 -19.05 1.39 3.27
C ASP A 390 -18.51 1.85 4.62
N VAL A 391 -19.39 2.43 5.46
CA VAL A 391 -19.06 2.85 6.82
C VAL A 391 -19.54 1.79 7.79
N TYR A 392 -18.58 1.09 8.40
CA TYR A 392 -18.79 0.10 9.45
C TYR A 392 -18.77 0.77 10.81
N TYR A 393 -19.62 0.34 11.72
CA TYR A 393 -19.72 0.93 13.05
C TYR A 393 -20.23 -0.05 14.11
N SER A 394 -19.74 0.12 15.34
CA SER A 394 -20.06 -0.70 16.52
C SER A 394 -20.35 0.15 17.74
N THR A 395 -21.14 -0.41 18.67
CA THR A 395 -21.36 0.14 20.02
C THR A 395 -20.30 -0.31 21.03
N ASP A 396 -19.36 -1.18 20.65
CA ASP A 396 -18.29 -1.67 21.52
C ASP A 396 -17.13 -0.64 21.61
N PRO A 397 -16.76 -0.19 22.82
CA PRO A 397 -15.65 0.74 23.02
C PRO A 397 -14.27 0.22 22.63
N SER A 398 -14.05 -1.10 22.58
CA SER A 398 -12.74 -1.68 22.30
C SER A 398 -12.23 -1.42 20.89
N TYR A 399 -13.11 -1.03 19.96
CA TYR A 399 -12.77 -0.75 18.57
C TYR A 399 -12.58 0.74 18.23
N ALA A 400 -12.73 1.60 19.25
CA ALA A 400 -12.64 3.04 19.10
C ALA A 400 -11.24 3.45 18.62
N SER A 401 -11.16 4.23 17.55
CA SER A 401 -9.91 4.82 17.06
C SER A 401 -10.13 6.25 16.61
N GLU A 402 -9.06 7.06 16.55
CA GLU A 402 -9.09 8.43 16.01
C GLU A 402 -9.02 8.44 14.48
N GLY A 403 -8.86 7.28 13.85
CA GLY A 403 -8.41 7.16 12.47
C GLY A 403 -6.91 7.48 12.32
N ASN A 404 -6.52 8.01 11.17
CA ASN A 404 -5.13 8.25 10.80
C ASN A 404 -4.93 9.70 10.35
N ILE A 405 -4.50 10.58 11.27
CA ILE A 405 -4.13 11.97 10.96
C ILE A 405 -2.97 12.06 9.96
N GLY A 406 -2.17 11.00 9.83
CA GLY A 406 -1.10 10.86 8.85
C GLY A 406 -1.56 10.87 7.39
N MET A 407 -2.88 10.88 7.14
CA MET A 407 -3.44 11.17 5.82
C MET A 407 -3.07 12.57 5.29
N PHE A 408 -2.77 13.52 6.19
CA PHE A 408 -2.28 14.86 5.85
C PHE A 408 -0.75 14.87 5.85
N PRO A 409 -0.07 15.21 4.73
CA PRO A 409 1.39 15.20 4.68
C PRO A 409 2.07 16.14 5.69
N TYR A 410 1.37 17.22 6.08
CA TYR A 410 1.83 18.19 7.06
C TYR A 410 0.90 18.13 8.28
N HIS A 411 1.30 17.39 9.31
CA HIS A 411 0.56 17.29 10.56
C HIS A 411 1.51 17.17 11.77
N LYS A 412 1.04 17.59 12.94
CA LYS A 412 1.61 17.30 14.26
C LYS A 412 0.47 17.08 15.25
N THR A 413 0.70 16.20 16.22
CA THR A 413 -0.18 15.96 17.37
C THR A 413 0.57 16.20 18.67
N ASP A 414 -0.15 16.49 19.75
CA ASP A 414 0.39 16.65 21.12
C ASP A 414 1.60 17.60 21.20
N TYR A 415 1.54 18.73 20.51
CA TYR A 415 2.63 19.68 20.41
C TYR A 415 2.46 20.83 21.42
N SER A 416 3.51 21.15 22.19
CA SER A 416 3.49 22.26 23.15
C SER A 416 4.52 23.32 22.81
N LEU A 417 4.10 24.58 22.70
CA LEU A 417 4.98 25.74 22.59
C LEU A 417 5.07 26.46 23.94
N SER A 418 6.27 26.54 24.51
CA SER A 418 6.44 27.18 25.82
C SER A 418 6.32 28.70 25.72
N ALA A 419 5.79 29.33 26.76
CA ALA A 419 5.66 30.77 26.88
C ALA A 419 6.96 31.53 26.59
N GLY A 420 6.82 32.73 26.02
CA GLY A 420 7.90 33.64 25.69
C GLY A 420 7.37 34.85 24.93
N ILE A 421 8.12 35.96 24.96
CA ILE A 421 7.75 37.19 24.24
C ILE A 421 8.01 36.98 22.75
N LYS A 422 6.97 37.14 21.91
CA LYS A 422 7.01 37.03 20.45
C LYS A 422 7.78 35.80 19.94
N ARG A 423 7.63 34.68 20.63
CA ARG A 423 8.33 33.43 20.32
C ARG A 423 7.63 32.74 19.16
N THR A 424 8.44 32.22 18.23
CA THR A 424 7.96 31.37 17.15
C THR A 424 8.76 30.06 17.08
N GLU A 425 8.12 29.01 16.60
CA GLU A 425 8.78 27.73 16.33
C GLU A 425 8.22 27.10 15.06
N GLN A 426 9.10 26.70 14.14
CA GLN A 426 8.68 26.18 12.85
C GLN A 426 7.95 24.84 13.01
N LEU A 427 6.72 24.76 12.49
CA LEU A 427 5.94 23.52 12.41
C LEU A 427 6.26 22.79 11.11
N PHE A 428 6.15 23.50 9.98
CA PHE A 428 6.29 22.94 8.63
C PHE A 428 7.05 23.89 7.73
N SER A 429 7.97 23.38 6.91
CA SER A 429 8.66 24.14 5.86
C SER A 429 8.17 23.77 4.47
N ASP A 430 8.31 24.70 3.54
CA ASP A 430 8.12 24.48 2.11
C ASP A 430 6.75 23.91 1.73
N VAL A 431 5.67 24.48 2.27
CA VAL A 431 4.30 24.06 1.96
C VAL A 431 3.98 24.37 0.49
N PRO A 432 3.73 23.34 -0.36
CA PRO A 432 3.75 23.47 -1.81
C PRO A 432 2.40 23.91 -2.40
N TYR A 433 1.38 24.08 -1.57
CA TYR A 433 0.02 24.37 -2.01
C TYR A 433 -0.13 25.85 -2.37
N SER A 434 -0.72 26.14 -3.54
CA SER A 434 -1.08 27.50 -3.96
C SER A 434 -2.27 28.05 -3.17
N SER A 435 -3.13 27.17 -2.66
CA SER A 435 -4.20 27.49 -1.72
C SER A 435 -4.38 26.31 -0.76
N PHE A 436 -4.47 26.60 0.54
CA PHE A 436 -4.58 25.59 1.59
C PHE A 436 -5.28 26.13 2.83
N ALA A 437 -5.73 25.22 3.69
CA ALA A 437 -6.22 25.51 5.02
C ALA A 437 -5.24 24.94 6.06
N ILE A 438 -4.94 25.73 7.08
CA ILE A 438 -4.28 25.27 8.30
C ILE A 438 -5.38 25.08 9.33
N ARG A 439 -5.55 23.87 9.86
CA ARG A 439 -6.50 23.60 10.93
C ARG A 439 -5.74 23.17 12.16
N PHE A 440 -6.13 23.69 13.31
CA PHE A 440 -5.50 23.34 14.57
C PHE A 440 -6.47 23.41 15.73
N LYS A 441 -6.22 22.58 16.74
CA LYS A 441 -6.93 22.61 18.02
C LYS A 441 -5.95 22.96 19.12
N MET A 442 -6.22 24.04 19.82
CA MET A 442 -5.31 24.65 20.77
C MET A 442 -6.01 24.99 22.08
N LYS A 443 -5.26 24.86 23.17
CA LYS A 443 -5.62 25.39 24.49
C LYS A 443 -4.41 26.03 25.15
N ALA A 444 -4.67 26.87 26.13
CA ALA A 444 -3.70 27.44 27.04
C ALA A 444 -3.55 26.59 28.31
N ASP A 445 -2.36 26.63 28.93
CA ASP A 445 -2.12 26.07 30.27
C ASP A 445 -3.03 26.73 31.33
N ASN A 446 -3.28 28.04 31.18
CA ASN A 446 -4.18 28.81 32.02
C ASN A 446 -4.94 29.90 31.22
N GLY A 447 -5.96 30.51 31.81
CA GLY A 447 -6.81 31.48 31.12
C GLY A 447 -6.30 32.93 31.16
N GLN A 448 -5.10 33.18 31.71
CA GLN A 448 -4.54 34.52 31.85
C GLN A 448 -3.52 34.79 30.73
N ASP A 449 -3.66 35.96 30.08
CA ASP A 449 -2.73 36.54 29.10
C ASP A 449 -2.22 35.52 28.08
N PHE A 450 -3.01 35.22 27.07
CA PHE A 450 -2.66 34.18 26.10
C PHE A 450 -2.87 34.70 24.69
N ASP A 451 -1.75 34.87 23.98
CA ASP A 451 -1.69 35.27 22.59
C ASP A 451 -0.94 34.20 21.82
N ALA A 452 -1.66 33.20 21.30
CA ALA A 452 -1.02 32.13 20.56
C ALA A 452 -1.85 31.66 19.36
N GLY A 453 -1.19 30.97 18.45
CA GLY A 453 -1.81 30.39 17.28
C GLY A 453 -0.76 29.93 16.28
N VAL A 454 -1.00 30.23 15.00
CA VAL A 454 -0.09 29.83 13.91
C VAL A 454 0.39 31.04 13.13
N GLY A 455 1.58 30.95 12.57
CA GLY A 455 2.20 31.99 11.76
C GLY A 455 2.52 31.50 10.35
N LEU A 456 2.59 32.45 9.41
CA LEU A 456 3.08 32.24 8.05
C LEU A 456 4.34 33.07 7.84
N THR A 457 5.38 32.43 7.34
CA THR A 457 6.66 33.09 7.07
C THR A 457 7.10 32.83 5.63
N TRP A 458 7.51 33.88 4.93
CA TRP A 458 8.18 33.75 3.64
C TRP A 458 9.21 34.86 3.42
N THR A 459 10.12 34.61 2.49
CA THR A 459 11.07 35.61 2.02
C THR A 459 10.60 36.14 0.68
N GLN A 460 10.66 37.46 0.50
CA GLN A 460 10.32 38.11 -0.75
C GLN A 460 11.29 39.24 -1.09
N PRO A 461 11.41 39.63 -2.38
CA PRO A 461 12.19 40.79 -2.75
C PRO A 461 11.62 42.05 -2.08
N ALA A 462 12.46 42.74 -1.30
CA ALA A 462 12.12 44.00 -0.69
C ALA A 462 12.08 45.10 -1.76
N ASN A 463 11.33 46.17 -1.49
CA ASN A 463 11.35 47.38 -2.32
C ASN A 463 12.59 48.24 -2.06
N VAL A 464 13.76 47.59 -1.92
CA VAL A 464 15.05 48.21 -1.65
C VAL A 464 16.13 47.56 -2.51
N LEU A 465 16.82 48.38 -3.32
CA LEU A 465 18.04 47.99 -4.01
C LEU A 465 19.24 48.35 -3.13
N SER A 466 20.21 47.44 -3.05
CA SER A 466 21.54 47.67 -2.48
C SER A 466 22.54 47.86 -3.61
N ILE A 467 23.17 49.03 -3.65
CA ILE A 467 24.11 49.47 -4.68
C ILE A 467 25.48 49.62 -4.03
N THR A 468 26.39 48.71 -4.32
CA THR A 468 27.79 48.85 -3.90
C THR A 468 28.60 49.41 -5.05
N VAL A 469 29.23 50.56 -4.81
CA VAL A 469 30.09 51.25 -5.78
C VAL A 469 31.51 51.16 -5.27
N ASN A 470 32.31 50.34 -5.93
CA ASN A 470 33.73 50.21 -5.64
C ASN A 470 34.53 51.21 -6.48
N TYR A 471 35.55 51.80 -5.87
CA TYR A 471 36.49 52.71 -6.51
C TYR A 471 37.91 52.45 -5.96
N PRO A 472 38.99 52.60 -6.76
CA PRO A 472 40.33 52.18 -6.35
C PRO A 472 40.97 52.97 -5.19
N ARG A 473 40.37 54.09 -4.78
CA ARG A 473 40.88 54.99 -3.74
C ARG A 473 39.72 55.58 -2.94
N ASP A 474 39.98 56.02 -1.73
CA ASP A 474 38.97 56.72 -0.92
C ASP A 474 38.81 58.17 -1.39
N VAL A 475 37.60 58.53 -1.83
CA VAL A 475 37.23 59.91 -2.16
C VAL A 475 35.93 60.26 -1.45
N THR A 476 35.87 61.48 -0.92
CA THR A 476 34.73 61.97 -0.13
C THR A 476 34.04 63.13 -0.82
N ASP A 477 32.75 63.25 -0.55
CA ASP A 477 31.89 64.32 -1.06
C ASP A 477 31.94 64.47 -2.59
N VAL A 478 31.66 63.37 -3.29
CA VAL A 478 31.67 63.28 -4.76
C VAL A 478 30.28 62.97 -5.31
N GLN A 479 30.03 63.37 -6.56
CA GLN A 479 28.82 63.06 -7.30
C GLN A 479 29.01 61.75 -8.06
N ILE A 480 28.26 60.74 -7.66
CA ILE A 480 28.43 59.36 -8.08
C ILE A 480 27.27 59.00 -9.03
N PRO A 481 27.56 58.60 -10.27
CA PRO A 481 26.53 58.07 -11.16
C PRO A 481 26.22 56.62 -10.80
N ILE A 482 24.94 56.33 -10.55
CA ILE A 482 24.38 55.00 -10.37
C ILE A 482 23.57 54.67 -11.61
N TYR A 483 24.03 53.65 -12.35
CA TYR A 483 23.30 53.11 -13.49
C TYR A 483 22.42 51.95 -13.05
N LEU A 484 21.11 52.07 -13.32
CA LEU A 484 20.17 50.96 -13.25
C LEU A 484 19.90 50.46 -14.66
N ASN A 485 20.14 49.18 -14.89
CA ASN A 485 19.75 48.55 -16.15
C ASN A 485 18.22 48.47 -16.29
N SER A 486 17.72 48.05 -17.45
CA SER A 486 16.30 47.87 -17.72
C SER A 486 15.57 46.99 -16.70
N THR A 487 16.24 45.97 -16.14
CA THR A 487 15.65 45.09 -15.12
C THR A 487 15.25 45.85 -13.87
N TYR A 488 16.17 46.63 -13.29
CA TYR A 488 15.89 47.38 -12.07
C TYR A 488 15.07 48.66 -12.35
N ALA A 489 15.34 49.34 -13.46
CA ALA A 489 14.62 50.56 -13.83
C ALA A 489 13.13 50.30 -14.12
N GLY A 490 12.79 49.17 -14.76
CA GLY A 490 11.42 48.80 -15.09
C GLY A 490 10.57 48.33 -13.91
N MET A 491 11.19 47.97 -12.77
CA MET A 491 10.49 47.60 -11.53
C MET A 491 9.97 48.81 -10.73
N ILE A 492 10.47 50.00 -11.04
CA ILE A 492 10.23 51.22 -10.28
C ILE A 492 9.25 52.08 -11.07
N ASN A 493 8.19 52.51 -10.41
CA ASN A 493 7.21 53.43 -10.97
C ASN A 493 7.91 54.72 -11.42
N HIS A 494 7.78 55.03 -12.70
CA HIS A 494 8.40 56.17 -13.34
C HIS A 494 7.52 56.74 -14.46
N ASP A 495 7.88 57.91 -14.97
CA ASP A 495 7.16 58.54 -16.08
C ASP A 495 8.09 59.11 -17.17
N SER A 496 7.48 59.62 -18.24
CA SER A 496 8.20 60.20 -19.38
C SER A 496 8.91 61.53 -19.08
N LEU A 497 8.81 62.06 -17.86
CA LEU A 497 9.47 63.29 -17.42
C LEU A 497 10.73 63.00 -16.59
N ASN A 498 11.26 61.77 -16.65
CA ASN A 498 12.41 61.30 -15.87
C ASN A 498 12.19 61.38 -14.35
N ARG A 499 10.96 61.16 -13.88
CA ARG A 499 10.63 61.06 -12.45
C ARG A 499 10.45 59.60 -12.07
N ALA A 500 10.86 59.23 -10.86
CA ALA A 500 10.67 57.90 -10.31
C ALA A 500 10.27 57.95 -8.83
N GLU A 501 9.58 56.92 -8.34
CA GLU A 501 9.19 56.79 -6.93
C GLU A 501 10.34 56.21 -6.10
N ILE A 502 11.35 57.03 -5.78
CA ILE A 502 12.53 56.57 -5.05
C ILE A 502 12.95 57.48 -3.89
N GLU A 503 13.61 56.89 -2.90
CA GLU A 503 14.40 57.56 -1.86
C GLU A 503 15.75 56.84 -1.72
N VAL A 504 16.83 57.58 -1.45
CA VAL A 504 18.19 57.03 -1.35
C VAL A 504 18.72 57.17 0.07
N TYR A 505 19.40 56.14 0.56
CA TYR A 505 19.96 56.05 1.92
C TYR A 505 21.41 55.57 1.91
N SER A 506 22.19 55.96 2.92
CA SER A 506 23.57 55.51 3.13
C SER A 506 23.69 54.29 4.05
N ASP A 507 22.60 53.89 4.70
CA ASP A 507 22.55 52.79 5.65
C ASP A 507 21.43 51.79 5.33
N ARG A 508 21.67 50.52 5.68
CA ARG A 508 20.73 49.42 5.40
C ARG A 508 19.40 49.56 6.14
N ASP A 509 19.42 50.22 7.31
CA ASP A 509 18.24 50.40 8.17
C ASP A 509 17.35 51.58 7.70
N LEU A 510 17.74 52.26 6.61
CA LEU A 510 17.00 53.34 5.97
C LEU A 510 16.77 54.55 6.90
N THR A 511 17.79 54.91 7.69
CA THR A 511 17.70 56.01 8.67
C THR A 511 18.40 57.30 8.22
N GLN A 512 19.35 57.21 7.30
CA GLN A 512 20.18 58.32 6.82
C GLN A 512 19.94 58.57 5.32
N ARG A 513 19.13 59.59 5.00
CA ARG A 513 18.81 59.96 3.61
C ARG A 513 19.98 60.64 2.90
N VAL A 514 20.11 60.34 1.60
CA VAL A 514 21.14 60.88 0.70
C VAL A 514 20.47 61.66 -0.44
N PRO A 515 20.93 62.88 -0.77
CA PRO A 515 20.44 63.63 -1.93
C PRO A 515 20.71 62.92 -3.25
N PHE A 516 19.77 63.04 -4.20
CA PHE A 516 19.92 62.47 -5.54
C PHE A 516 19.26 63.35 -6.61
N TRP A 517 19.63 63.11 -7.87
CA TRP A 517 18.99 63.68 -9.06
C TRP A 517 18.99 62.68 -10.21
N ILE A 518 17.91 62.65 -11.00
CA ILE A 518 17.73 61.69 -12.11
C ILE A 518 18.06 62.39 -13.45
N GLU A 519 19.12 61.92 -14.11
CA GLU A 519 19.54 62.40 -15.43
C GLU A 519 18.58 61.93 -16.53
N TYR A 520 18.30 60.63 -16.53
CA TYR A 520 17.25 60.04 -17.36
C TYR A 520 16.66 58.79 -16.69
N TRP A 521 15.41 58.50 -17.04
CA TRP A 521 14.74 57.25 -16.69
C TRP A 521 13.80 56.81 -17.82
N ASN A 522 13.96 55.58 -18.27
CA ASN A 522 13.01 54.93 -19.18
C ASN A 522 13.08 53.40 -19.02
N ASP A 523 12.24 52.68 -19.75
CA ASP A 523 12.18 51.21 -19.70
C ASP A 523 13.52 50.51 -20.04
N ASN A 524 14.45 51.18 -20.74
CA ASN A 524 15.75 50.62 -21.09
C ASN A 524 16.84 50.84 -20.01
N GLY A 525 16.56 51.66 -19.00
CA GLY A 525 17.49 51.95 -17.91
C GLY A 525 17.34 53.35 -17.33
N ALA A 526 18.09 53.60 -16.27
CA ALA A 526 18.12 54.89 -15.58
C ALA A 526 19.53 55.27 -15.15
N LEU A 527 19.78 56.58 -15.08
CA LEU A 527 21.01 57.14 -14.53
C LEU A 527 20.65 58.13 -13.43
N ILE A 528 21.12 57.82 -12.21
CA ILE A 528 20.83 58.57 -10.99
C ILE A 528 22.15 59.08 -10.44
N TRP A 529 22.24 60.37 -10.15
CA TRP A 529 23.38 60.95 -9.46
C TRP A 529 23.10 61.05 -7.98
N VAL A 530 24.03 60.57 -7.16
CA VAL A 530 23.97 60.67 -5.69
C VAL A 530 25.21 61.37 -5.16
N ARG A 531 25.08 62.06 -4.02
CA ARG A 531 26.22 62.72 -3.36
C ARG A 531 26.69 61.87 -2.18
N GLY A 532 27.94 61.41 -2.20
CA GLY A 532 28.44 60.53 -1.15
C GLY A 532 29.95 60.28 -1.19
N ASN A 533 30.37 59.20 -0.52
CA ASN A 533 31.76 58.77 -0.45
C ASN A 533 31.96 57.49 -1.27
N LEU A 534 33.15 57.32 -1.87
CA LEU A 534 33.57 56.12 -2.57
C LEU A 534 34.86 55.55 -1.97
N PRO A 535 35.03 54.22 -1.91
CA PRO A 535 34.00 53.21 -2.16
C PRO A 535 32.88 53.26 -1.11
N GLY A 536 31.66 52.89 -1.49
CA GLY A 536 30.50 52.99 -0.60
C GLY A 536 29.30 52.15 -1.04
N THR A 537 28.36 51.95 -0.12
CA THR A 537 27.09 51.27 -0.40
C THR A 537 25.93 52.23 -0.17
N PHE A 538 25.00 52.26 -1.13
CA PHE A 538 23.79 53.06 -1.08
C PHE A 538 22.57 52.15 -1.19
N TYR A 539 21.46 52.55 -0.58
CA TYR A 539 20.21 51.81 -0.58
C TYR A 539 19.12 52.66 -1.23
N ILE A 540 18.58 52.20 -2.36
CA ILE A 540 17.46 52.87 -3.04
C ILE A 540 16.17 52.17 -2.61
N LYS A 541 15.39 52.82 -1.76
CA LYS A 541 14.00 52.44 -1.49
C LYS A 541 13.14 52.92 -2.66
N PHE A 542 12.32 52.05 -3.23
CA PHE A 542 11.54 52.37 -4.43
C PHE A 542 10.04 52.07 -4.27
N ASN A 543 9.24 52.55 -5.22
CA ASN A 543 7.76 52.55 -5.19
C ASN A 543 7.23 53.18 -3.89
N THR A 544 7.82 54.31 -3.52
CA THR A 544 7.49 55.06 -2.29
C THR A 544 6.14 55.80 -2.37
N GLY A 545 5.46 55.77 -3.53
CA GLY A 545 4.18 56.43 -3.77
C GLY A 545 4.28 57.91 -4.17
N ALA A 546 5.49 58.45 -4.38
CA ALA A 546 5.69 59.84 -4.79
C ALA A 546 6.75 59.96 -5.90
N LEU A 547 6.32 60.34 -7.12
CA LEU A 547 7.21 60.59 -8.26
C LEU A 547 8.06 61.84 -8.05
N THR A 548 9.38 61.72 -8.20
CA THR A 548 10.32 62.85 -8.09
C THR A 548 11.48 62.70 -9.07
N ARG A 549 12.05 63.83 -9.55
CA ARG A 549 13.33 63.85 -10.29
C ARG A 549 14.53 63.98 -9.36
N GLY A 550 14.29 64.13 -8.05
CA GLY A 550 15.30 64.55 -7.08
C GLY A 550 15.57 66.06 -7.14
N ASN A 551 16.60 66.52 -6.43
CA ASN A 551 17.02 67.93 -6.42
C ASN A 551 18.51 68.04 -6.76
N GLY A 552 18.81 68.44 -8.00
CA GLY A 552 20.19 68.58 -8.48
C GLY A 552 21.01 69.59 -7.69
N ASN A 553 20.39 70.64 -7.12
CA ASN A 553 21.10 71.63 -6.31
C ASN A 553 21.68 71.06 -5.01
N ASP A 554 21.09 69.96 -4.49
CA ASP A 554 21.60 69.30 -3.28
C ASP A 554 22.73 68.31 -3.60
N VAL A 555 22.81 67.88 -4.87
CA VAL A 555 23.78 66.89 -5.36
C VAL A 555 25.04 67.56 -5.89
N PHE A 556 24.90 68.56 -6.77
CA PHE A 556 25.99 69.14 -7.55
C PHE A 556 26.39 70.54 -7.02
N PRO A 557 27.70 70.88 -7.07
CA PRO A 557 28.18 72.24 -6.82
C PRO A 557 27.50 73.33 -7.67
N PHE A 558 27.13 73.00 -8.91
CA PHE A 558 26.33 73.85 -9.79
C PHE A 558 25.39 72.98 -10.61
N PHE A 559 24.13 73.39 -10.75
CA PHE A 559 23.09 72.64 -11.43
C PHE A 559 22.01 73.57 -11.98
N ASP A 560 21.56 73.32 -13.21
CA ASP A 560 20.35 73.90 -13.77
C ASP A 560 19.68 72.92 -14.75
N ASP A 561 18.36 72.72 -14.60
CA ASP A 561 17.51 71.97 -15.52
C ASP A 561 16.45 72.86 -16.18
N PHE A 562 16.55 74.19 -16.06
CA PHE A 562 15.71 75.18 -16.73
C PHE A 562 14.20 74.97 -16.54
N ASN A 563 13.79 74.37 -15.43
CA ASN A 563 12.39 74.09 -15.10
C ASN A 563 11.73 75.23 -14.30
N GLU A 564 12.42 76.35 -14.12
CA GLU A 564 11.95 77.54 -13.44
C GLU A 564 11.32 78.59 -14.36
N SER A 565 10.81 79.70 -13.79
CA SER A 565 10.39 80.87 -14.56
C SER A 565 11.59 81.72 -15.02
N ILE A 566 11.42 82.53 -16.08
CA ILE A 566 12.47 83.45 -16.57
C ILE A 566 13.00 84.37 -15.45
N SER A 567 12.14 84.79 -14.52
CA SER A 567 12.55 85.62 -13.39
C SER A 567 13.51 84.88 -12.45
N GLN A 568 13.23 83.60 -12.15
CA GLN A 568 14.08 82.74 -11.33
C GLN A 568 15.36 82.35 -12.07
N LEU A 569 15.29 82.10 -13.38
CA LEU A 569 16.47 81.85 -14.21
C LEU A 569 17.48 83.00 -14.09
N LYS A 570 17.00 84.26 -14.10
CA LYS A 570 17.83 85.48 -13.97
C LYS A 570 18.44 85.69 -12.57
N GLU A 571 18.07 84.85 -11.60
CA GLU A 571 18.75 84.78 -10.31
C GLU A 571 20.05 83.98 -10.42
N ARG A 572 20.09 82.96 -11.29
CA ARG A 572 21.25 82.10 -11.55
C ARG A 572 22.08 82.50 -12.76
N TRP A 573 21.46 83.02 -13.81
CA TRP A 573 22.11 83.35 -15.08
C TRP A 573 21.98 84.83 -15.43
N MET A 574 23.02 85.39 -16.03
CA MET A 574 22.98 86.64 -16.78
C MET A 574 22.81 86.31 -18.26
N VAL A 575 21.71 86.81 -18.84
CA VAL A 575 21.35 86.59 -20.26
C VAL A 575 21.88 87.75 -21.09
N ASP A 576 22.47 87.42 -22.24
CA ASP A 576 23.17 88.33 -23.16
C ASP A 576 24.22 89.21 -22.45
N PRO A 577 25.24 88.59 -21.80
CA PRO A 577 26.24 89.30 -20.99
C PRO A 577 27.05 90.35 -21.77
N TYR A 578 27.10 90.25 -23.10
CA TYR A 578 27.86 91.16 -23.97
C TYR A 578 26.98 92.05 -24.85
N ASN A 579 25.66 92.02 -24.69
CA ASN A 579 24.70 92.79 -25.48
C ASN A 579 24.85 92.55 -26.99
N GLN A 580 24.97 91.28 -27.37
CA GLN A 580 25.10 90.77 -28.73
C GLN A 580 23.74 90.57 -29.42
N GLY A 581 22.63 90.73 -28.70
CA GLY A 581 21.28 90.57 -29.22
C GLY A 581 20.69 89.18 -29.02
N ALA A 582 21.26 88.39 -28.11
CA ALA A 582 20.85 87.01 -27.89
C ALA A 582 19.48 86.90 -27.20
N SER A 583 18.60 86.04 -27.71
CA SER A 583 17.26 85.80 -27.16
C SER A 583 17.10 84.36 -26.68
N ILE A 584 16.32 84.21 -25.59
CA ILE A 584 16.03 82.92 -24.98
C ILE A 584 14.52 82.71 -24.78
N SER A 585 14.11 81.45 -24.77
CA SER A 585 12.77 81.01 -24.39
C SER A 585 12.85 79.76 -23.51
N LEU A 586 11.94 79.65 -22.53
CA LEU A 586 11.85 78.48 -21.64
C LEU A 586 10.64 77.62 -21.99
N ASN A 587 10.81 76.30 -21.91
CA ASN A 587 9.71 75.35 -21.97
C ASN A 587 9.56 74.63 -20.62
N SER A 588 8.69 75.17 -19.77
CA SER A 588 8.47 74.68 -18.40
C SER A 588 7.41 73.57 -18.29
N ASN A 589 7.01 72.93 -19.39
CA ASN A 589 5.95 71.90 -19.38
C ASN A 589 6.41 70.52 -18.86
N GLY A 590 7.32 70.51 -17.87
CA GLY A 590 7.70 69.32 -17.10
C GLY A 590 9.04 68.68 -17.45
N ILE A 591 9.75 69.13 -18.48
CA ILE A 591 11.12 68.65 -18.81
C ILE A 591 12.18 69.71 -18.48
N GLY A 592 11.83 70.99 -18.54
CA GLY A 592 12.73 72.12 -18.28
C GLY A 592 13.78 72.23 -19.39
N THR A 593 13.62 73.18 -20.30
CA THR A 593 14.62 73.41 -21.35
C THR A 593 14.72 74.89 -21.64
N VAL A 594 15.93 75.38 -21.90
CA VAL A 594 16.15 76.72 -22.49
C VAL A 594 16.48 76.59 -23.97
N THR A 595 15.74 77.30 -24.81
CA THR A 595 16.02 77.42 -26.23
C THR A 595 16.57 78.81 -26.50
N ILE A 596 17.72 78.83 -27.16
CA ILE A 596 18.48 79.99 -27.52
C ILE A 596 18.37 80.14 -29.03
N ASP A 597 18.08 81.35 -29.51
CA ASP A 597 18.05 81.64 -30.94
C ASP A 597 19.48 81.68 -31.52
N GLY A 598 19.62 81.46 -32.83
CA GLY A 598 20.95 81.42 -33.46
C GLY A 598 21.57 82.80 -33.65
N GLY A 599 22.72 82.86 -34.32
CA GLY A 599 23.38 84.09 -34.75
C GLY A 599 24.88 84.09 -34.49
N ASP A 600 25.53 85.23 -34.71
CA ASP A 600 26.95 85.47 -34.36
C ASP A 600 27.14 85.77 -32.84
N SER A 601 26.17 85.39 -32.00
CA SER A 601 26.15 85.70 -30.56
C SER A 601 26.87 84.63 -29.76
N LEU A 602 28.20 84.66 -29.79
CA LEU A 602 29.10 83.70 -29.12
C LEU A 602 28.74 83.39 -27.66
N PHE A 603 28.19 84.33 -26.89
CA PHE A 603 27.96 84.13 -25.46
C PHE A 603 26.56 84.57 -25.04
N VAL A 604 25.67 83.60 -24.87
CA VAL A 604 24.24 83.86 -24.68
C VAL A 604 23.87 83.93 -23.20
N MET A 605 24.45 83.07 -22.36
CA MET A 605 24.17 83.06 -20.93
C MET A 605 25.45 82.77 -20.14
N VAL A 606 25.59 83.37 -18.95
CA VAL A 606 26.66 83.07 -17.99
C VAL A 606 26.10 82.95 -16.57
N ASN A 607 26.61 82.04 -15.75
CA ASN A 607 26.24 82.00 -14.33
C ASN A 607 26.60 83.33 -13.64
N LYS A 608 25.68 83.84 -12.83
CA LYS A 608 25.73 85.18 -12.24
C LYS A 608 26.74 85.30 -11.11
N ASN A 609 26.87 84.27 -10.29
CA ASN A 609 27.79 84.21 -9.16
C ASN A 609 28.95 83.25 -9.47
N PRO A 610 30.20 83.58 -9.10
CA PRO A 610 31.34 82.71 -9.33
C PRO A 610 31.19 81.39 -8.57
N LEU A 611 31.58 80.27 -9.19
CA LEU A 611 31.48 78.92 -8.61
C LEU A 611 32.66 78.56 -7.67
N ASP A 612 33.81 79.21 -7.85
CA ASP A 612 35.04 79.01 -7.06
C ASP A 612 35.48 77.53 -6.90
N ILE A 613 35.39 76.75 -7.98
CA ILE A 613 35.80 75.34 -7.99
C ILE A 613 37.30 75.24 -8.28
N THR A 614 38.07 74.72 -7.32
CA THR A 614 39.56 74.66 -7.35
C THR A 614 40.11 73.23 -7.37
N TYR A 615 39.31 72.27 -7.82
CA TYR A 615 39.65 70.85 -7.91
C TYR A 615 39.27 70.35 -9.30
N ASP A 616 39.89 69.25 -9.74
CA ASP A 616 39.54 68.59 -11.00
C ASP A 616 38.03 68.36 -11.10
N PHE A 617 37.42 68.78 -12.20
CA PHE A 617 35.97 68.78 -12.37
C PHE A 617 35.55 68.30 -13.75
N ALA A 618 34.26 67.98 -13.86
CA ALA A 618 33.63 67.79 -15.15
C ALA A 618 32.34 68.63 -15.23
N VAL A 619 32.11 69.28 -16.37
CA VAL A 619 30.86 69.96 -16.70
C VAL A 619 30.10 69.09 -17.69
N ARG A 620 28.95 68.59 -17.26
CA ARG A 620 28.09 67.75 -18.09
C ARG A 620 26.84 68.52 -18.46
N PHE A 621 26.46 68.46 -19.74
CA PHE A 621 25.29 69.15 -20.23
C PHE A 621 24.65 68.40 -21.39
N ARG A 622 23.38 68.68 -21.65
CA ARG A 622 22.63 68.06 -22.74
C ARG A 622 22.02 69.12 -23.63
N MET A 623 22.29 69.04 -24.93
CA MET A 623 21.81 70.01 -25.90
C MET A 623 21.47 69.38 -27.25
N LYS A 624 20.74 70.12 -28.08
CA LYS A 624 20.49 69.83 -29.49
C LYS A 624 20.33 71.10 -30.31
N PRO A 625 20.39 71.04 -31.65
CA PRO A 625 20.00 72.15 -32.49
C PRO A 625 18.50 72.45 -32.36
N ASN A 626 18.14 73.73 -32.46
CA ASN A 626 16.74 74.14 -32.56
C ASN A 626 16.19 74.06 -34.01
N PHE A 627 17.02 73.59 -34.96
CA PHE A 627 16.72 73.42 -36.39
C PHE A 627 16.98 71.98 -36.87
N GLN A 628 16.66 71.68 -38.14
CA GLN A 628 16.68 70.30 -38.71
C GLN A 628 17.39 70.20 -40.08
N LYS A 629 18.44 70.99 -40.32
CA LYS A 629 19.16 71.05 -41.61
C LYS A 629 20.68 71.00 -41.39
N LYS A 630 21.44 70.33 -42.27
CA LYS A 630 22.90 70.19 -42.12
C LYS A 630 23.57 71.52 -42.46
N ARG A 631 23.97 72.30 -41.45
CA ARG A 631 24.52 73.67 -41.53
C ARG A 631 25.52 73.86 -40.38
N ASP A 632 26.31 74.97 -40.37
CA ASP A 632 27.07 75.33 -39.15
C ASP A 632 26.11 75.45 -37.99
N TRP A 633 26.54 74.93 -36.85
CA TRP A 633 25.84 75.04 -35.60
C TRP A 633 26.69 75.68 -34.52
N ASP A 634 27.96 75.25 -34.40
CA ASP A 634 28.99 75.76 -33.48
C ASP A 634 28.42 76.19 -32.11
N ALA A 635 27.74 75.24 -31.47
CA ALA A 635 27.04 75.44 -30.21
C ALA A 635 27.65 74.60 -29.10
N GLY A 636 27.61 75.09 -27.86
CA GLY A 636 28.10 74.33 -26.71
C GLY A 636 28.28 75.17 -25.46
N ILE A 637 29.40 75.01 -24.76
CA ILE A 637 29.65 75.76 -23.52
C ILE A 637 31.00 76.46 -23.54
N GLY A 638 31.16 77.46 -22.68
CA GLY A 638 32.44 78.09 -22.41
C GLY A 638 32.80 78.05 -20.93
N LEU A 639 34.09 77.99 -20.61
CA LEU A 639 34.62 77.99 -19.25
C LEU A 639 35.61 79.14 -19.05
N TRP A 640 35.57 79.75 -17.86
CA TRP A 640 36.47 80.84 -17.48
C TRP A 640 36.76 80.87 -15.97
N ASP A 641 38.00 81.20 -15.62
CA ASP A 641 38.51 81.28 -14.24
C ASP A 641 38.32 82.67 -13.61
N GLY A 642 37.75 83.62 -14.37
CA GLY A 642 37.51 84.98 -13.92
C GLY A 642 38.76 85.87 -13.92
N LYS A 643 39.88 85.45 -14.50
CA LYS A 643 41.10 86.24 -14.60
C LYS A 643 41.20 86.97 -15.94
N TRP A 644 41.80 88.15 -15.90
CA TRP A 644 42.30 88.88 -17.06
C TRP A 644 43.71 89.33 -16.76
N GLU A 645 44.57 89.21 -17.76
CA GLU A 645 45.99 89.53 -17.68
C GLU A 645 46.29 90.85 -18.37
N TYR A 646 47.29 91.55 -17.85
CA TYR A 646 47.81 92.77 -18.45
C TYR A 646 49.00 92.41 -19.34
N TYR A 647 48.92 92.74 -20.63
CA TYR A 647 50.04 92.57 -21.56
C TYR A 647 50.49 93.93 -22.09
N ASP A 648 51.81 94.15 -22.10
CA ASP A 648 52.48 95.29 -22.72
C ASP A 648 53.35 94.78 -23.87
N PHE A 649 52.76 94.67 -25.06
CA PHE A 649 53.48 94.43 -26.30
C PHE A 649 53.49 95.71 -27.14
N ASP A 650 54.67 96.09 -27.63
CA ASP A 650 54.89 97.21 -28.57
C ASP A 650 54.28 98.56 -28.16
N SER A 651 54.41 98.96 -26.88
CA SER A 651 53.97 100.27 -26.36
C SER A 651 52.46 100.53 -26.48
N THR A 652 51.67 99.47 -26.61
CA THR A 652 50.22 99.46 -26.46
C THR A 652 49.84 98.60 -25.25
N TRP A 653 49.07 99.19 -24.32
CA TRP A 653 48.54 98.47 -23.16
C TRP A 653 47.17 97.90 -23.49
N ASP A 654 47.02 96.59 -23.33
CA ASP A 654 45.76 95.88 -23.53
C ASP A 654 45.58 94.89 -22.36
N TYR A 655 44.36 94.80 -21.82
CA TYR A 655 43.98 93.70 -20.92
C TYR A 655 43.35 92.59 -21.74
N TYR A 656 43.76 91.35 -21.48
CA TYR A 656 43.29 90.17 -22.18
C TYR A 656 42.60 89.22 -21.21
N LEU A 657 41.50 88.61 -21.61
CA LEU A 657 40.96 87.42 -20.97
C LEU A 657 40.78 86.34 -22.02
N ILE A 658 40.97 85.09 -21.61
CA ILE A 658 40.86 83.92 -22.47
C ILE A 658 39.76 83.03 -21.91
N GLN A 659 38.85 82.61 -22.77
CA GLN A 659 37.76 81.71 -22.43
C GLN A 659 37.91 80.45 -23.28
N GLN A 660 37.82 79.29 -22.65
CA GLN A 660 37.83 78.02 -23.36
C GLN A 660 36.41 77.69 -23.80
N LEU A 661 36.21 77.30 -25.05
CA LEU A 661 34.91 76.99 -25.62
C LEU A 661 34.90 75.57 -26.15
N PHE A 662 33.78 74.91 -25.96
CA PHE A 662 33.57 73.50 -26.27
C PHE A 662 32.30 73.40 -27.09
N THR A 663 32.43 73.17 -28.40
CA THR A 663 31.30 73.26 -29.34
C THR A 663 31.19 72.01 -30.22
N ASP A 664 29.95 71.64 -30.55
CA ASP A 664 29.64 70.58 -31.53
C ASP A 664 29.10 71.20 -32.82
N ASP A 665 29.43 70.59 -33.95
CA ASP A 665 29.00 71.01 -35.29
C ASP A 665 28.45 69.86 -36.15
N ILE A 666 27.40 70.18 -36.93
CA ILE A 666 26.59 69.22 -37.69
C ILE A 666 26.94 69.21 -39.19
N LYS A 667 27.83 70.09 -39.63
CA LYS A 667 28.22 70.25 -41.04
C LYS A 667 29.22 69.18 -41.53
N TYR A 668 28.86 68.47 -42.62
CA TYR A 668 29.58 67.31 -43.19
C TYR A 668 31.10 67.44 -43.47
N LYS A 669 31.71 68.63 -43.38
CA LYS A 669 33.13 68.88 -43.70
C LYS A 669 33.91 69.61 -42.59
N SER A 670 33.32 69.78 -41.41
CA SER A 670 33.97 70.37 -40.23
C SER A 670 34.28 69.30 -39.19
N SER A 671 35.22 69.62 -38.32
CA SER A 671 35.49 68.89 -37.08
C SER A 671 34.20 68.85 -36.23
N PRO A 672 33.67 67.66 -35.88
CA PRO A 672 32.37 67.57 -35.20
C PRO A 672 32.45 68.09 -33.76
N LEU A 673 33.52 67.82 -33.01
CA LEU A 673 33.72 68.33 -31.65
C LEU A 673 34.99 69.18 -31.61
N ALA A 674 34.90 70.42 -31.13
CA ALA A 674 36.02 71.36 -31.13
C ALA A 674 36.24 71.99 -29.74
N ILE A 675 37.51 72.26 -29.46
CA ILE A 675 37.98 73.04 -28.32
C ILE A 675 38.57 74.33 -28.89
N HIS A 676 37.98 75.46 -28.53
CA HIS A 676 38.38 76.79 -28.99
C HIS A 676 38.82 77.67 -27.84
N TRP A 677 39.55 78.73 -28.16
CA TRP A 677 39.83 79.83 -27.27
C TRP A 677 39.31 81.12 -27.86
N ALA A 678 38.45 81.79 -27.10
CA ALA A 678 38.06 83.17 -27.39
C ALA A 678 38.91 84.10 -26.53
N GLU A 679 39.77 84.86 -27.21
CA GLU A 679 40.57 85.90 -26.58
C GLU A 679 39.84 87.25 -26.71
N TRP A 680 39.65 87.91 -25.58
CA TRP A 680 38.97 89.19 -25.51
C TRP A 680 39.92 90.25 -25.03
N LYS A 681 39.91 91.41 -25.67
CA LYS A 681 40.75 92.55 -25.28
C LYS A 681 39.97 93.78 -24.89
N THR A 682 40.56 94.57 -24.00
CA THR A 682 40.09 95.93 -23.73
C THR A 682 41.22 96.92 -23.53
N LYS A 683 40.99 98.13 -24.05
CA LYS A 683 41.76 99.35 -23.74
C LYS A 683 41.10 100.16 -22.65
N LYS A 684 40.19 99.59 -21.85
CA LYS A 684 39.66 100.24 -20.67
C LYS A 684 40.65 100.07 -19.54
N TRP A 685 41.10 101.18 -18.96
CA TRP A 685 41.97 101.13 -17.79
C TRP A 685 41.19 100.55 -16.61
N ASN A 686 41.71 99.47 -16.00
CA ASN A 686 41.13 98.82 -14.83
C ASN A 686 39.70 98.29 -15.10
N PRO A 687 39.53 97.30 -16.00
CA PRO A 687 38.22 96.73 -16.28
C PRO A 687 37.64 96.09 -15.03
N THR A 688 36.33 96.26 -14.83
CA THR A 688 35.62 95.80 -13.61
C THR A 688 34.49 94.84 -13.92
N SER A 689 34.18 94.64 -15.20
CA SER A 689 33.11 93.78 -15.69
C SER A 689 33.51 93.20 -17.03
N ILE A 690 33.02 92.01 -17.34
CA ILE A 690 33.28 91.34 -18.61
C ILE A 690 32.76 92.13 -19.82
N SER A 691 31.71 92.94 -19.61
CA SER A 691 31.17 93.88 -20.61
C SER A 691 32.18 94.95 -21.08
N ASP A 692 33.30 95.11 -20.38
CA ASP A 692 34.36 96.04 -20.76
C ASP A 692 35.25 95.50 -21.90
N PHE A 693 35.16 94.22 -22.21
CA PHE A 693 35.99 93.52 -23.18
C PHE A 693 35.27 93.32 -24.51
N LYS A 694 36.05 93.24 -25.60
CA LYS A 694 35.58 92.92 -26.96
C LYS A 694 36.40 91.77 -27.51
N LEU A 695 35.79 90.90 -28.30
CA LEU A 695 36.47 89.78 -28.95
C LEU A 695 37.65 90.32 -29.75
N HIS A 696 38.85 89.82 -29.45
CA HIS A 696 40.08 90.18 -30.14
C HIS A 696 40.44 89.17 -31.19
N ASP A 697 40.51 87.91 -30.77
CA ASP A 697 40.99 86.79 -31.56
C ASP A 697 40.21 85.55 -31.16
N PHE A 698 40.06 84.65 -32.13
CA PHE A 698 39.36 83.39 -31.98
C PHE A 698 40.16 82.35 -32.72
N TRP A 699 40.66 81.38 -31.98
CA TRP A 699 41.44 80.30 -32.55
C TRP A 699 41.01 78.96 -31.96
N ALA A 700 41.17 77.91 -32.76
CA ALA A 700 40.77 76.56 -32.45
C ALA A 700 42.00 75.66 -32.55
N GLU A 701 42.08 74.63 -31.72
CA GLU A 701 42.87 73.45 -32.06
C GLU A 701 41.93 72.32 -32.44
N GLU A 702 42.01 71.97 -33.72
CA GLU A 702 41.24 70.91 -34.34
C GLU A 702 42.05 69.61 -34.27
N ASP A 703 42.02 68.92 -33.13
CA ASP A 703 42.72 67.64 -32.96
C ASP A 703 41.74 66.49 -32.69
N SER A 704 40.64 66.43 -33.46
CA SER A 704 39.83 65.21 -33.47
C SER A 704 40.56 64.14 -34.30
N ASP A 705 41.25 63.21 -33.64
CA ASP A 705 41.93 62.05 -34.25
C ASP A 705 40.94 61.00 -34.83
N SER A 706 39.74 61.41 -35.27
CA SER A 706 38.74 60.48 -35.77
C SER A 706 38.03 61.00 -37.03
N ASP A 707 38.38 60.40 -38.16
CA ASP A 707 37.67 60.44 -39.46
C ASP A 707 36.26 59.77 -39.39
N ILE A 708 35.64 59.69 -38.21
CA ILE A 708 34.42 58.91 -37.96
C ILE A 708 33.19 59.77 -38.26
N THR A 709 32.60 59.55 -39.43
CA THR A 709 31.65 60.46 -40.09
C THR A 709 30.22 59.91 -40.24
N THR A 710 29.73 59.02 -39.37
CA THR A 710 28.52 58.24 -39.73
C THR A 710 27.22 58.53 -38.97
N ASN A 711 27.16 59.37 -37.92
CA ASN A 711 25.89 59.53 -37.17
C ASN A 711 25.56 60.97 -36.67
N ARG A 712 25.72 61.99 -37.52
CA ARG A 712 25.26 63.35 -37.21
C ARG A 712 23.74 63.44 -37.27
N ASP A 713 23.08 63.71 -36.14
CA ASP A 713 21.63 63.88 -36.04
C ASP A 713 21.23 65.17 -35.29
N TYR A 714 19.91 65.44 -35.19
CA TYR A 714 19.35 66.66 -34.58
C TYR A 714 18.66 66.36 -33.24
N LYS A 715 19.00 65.24 -32.61
CA LYS A 715 18.46 64.84 -31.31
C LYS A 715 19.29 65.45 -30.21
N PHE A 716 18.83 65.25 -28.98
CA PHE A 716 19.62 65.61 -27.80
C PHE A 716 20.82 64.70 -27.65
N HIS A 717 21.98 65.33 -27.56
CA HIS A 717 23.26 64.72 -27.24
C HIS A 717 23.69 65.19 -25.85
N THR A 718 24.36 64.30 -25.14
CA THR A 718 24.93 64.55 -23.81
C THR A 718 26.43 64.70 -23.97
N TYR A 719 26.95 65.82 -23.49
CA TYR A 719 28.35 66.18 -23.59
C TYR A 719 28.95 66.30 -22.19
N GLU A 720 30.25 66.05 -22.10
CA GLU A 720 31.03 66.24 -20.88
C GLU A 720 32.36 66.90 -21.21
N VAL A 721 32.63 68.02 -20.55
CA VAL A 721 33.94 68.67 -20.53
C VAL A 721 34.63 68.25 -19.24
N THR A 722 35.81 67.64 -19.34
CA THR A 722 36.64 67.28 -18.18
C THR A 722 37.85 68.19 -18.13
N GLU A 723 38.10 68.78 -16.97
CA GLU A 723 39.25 69.64 -16.70
C GLU A 723 40.04 69.08 -15.51
N LEU A 724 41.29 68.68 -15.78
CA LEU A 724 42.22 68.19 -14.77
C LEU A 724 43.25 69.29 -14.47
N LEU A 725 42.91 70.15 -13.49
CA LEU A 725 43.62 71.40 -13.21
C LEU A 725 45.08 71.19 -12.77
N TYR A 726 45.42 69.99 -12.27
CA TYR A 726 46.78 69.66 -11.84
C TYR A 726 47.64 68.98 -12.92
N SER A 727 47.02 68.32 -13.90
CA SER A 727 47.73 67.66 -15.01
C SER A 727 47.73 68.48 -16.30
N ASP A 728 47.01 69.60 -16.33
CA ASP A 728 46.85 70.45 -17.50
C ASP A 728 46.23 69.67 -18.69
N GLU A 729 45.25 68.80 -18.40
CA GLU A 729 44.57 67.98 -19.40
C GLU A 729 43.09 68.36 -19.51
N THR A 730 42.64 68.56 -20.76
CA THR A 730 41.26 68.91 -21.08
C THR A 730 40.67 67.93 -22.09
N TYR A 731 39.46 67.45 -21.81
CA TYR A 731 38.73 66.52 -22.67
C TYR A 731 37.33 67.06 -22.97
N PHE A 732 36.91 66.99 -24.23
CA PHE A 732 35.55 67.27 -24.63
C PHE A 732 34.92 66.06 -25.31
N THR A 733 33.95 65.46 -24.63
CA THR A 733 33.37 64.18 -25.02
C THR A 733 31.89 64.34 -25.36
N ASP A 734 31.47 63.89 -26.54
CA ASP A 734 30.07 63.56 -26.82
C ASP A 734 29.81 62.13 -26.36
N LEU A 735 29.19 62.00 -25.20
CA LEU A 735 28.86 60.71 -24.59
C LEU A 735 27.78 59.94 -25.34
N THR A 736 26.98 60.64 -26.17
CA THR A 736 25.92 60.01 -26.99
C THR A 736 26.51 59.34 -28.23
N ARG A 737 27.56 59.93 -28.82
CA ARG A 737 28.29 59.32 -29.96
C ARG A 737 29.49 58.48 -29.52
N GLY A 738 29.99 58.67 -28.30
CA GLY A 738 31.24 58.06 -27.83
C GLY A 738 32.48 58.68 -28.47
N GLU A 739 32.40 59.96 -28.84
CA GLU A 739 33.46 60.73 -29.51
C GLU A 739 34.15 61.63 -28.48
N THR A 740 35.47 61.81 -28.56
CA THR A 740 36.22 62.67 -27.64
C THR A 740 37.29 63.44 -28.41
N ASN A 741 37.35 64.74 -28.16
CA ASN A 741 38.45 65.61 -28.54
C ASN A 741 39.32 65.85 -27.30
N THR A 742 40.63 65.75 -27.45
CA THR A 742 41.62 65.89 -26.37
C THR A 742 42.58 67.01 -26.71
N TYR A 743 42.95 67.79 -25.70
CA TYR A 743 43.96 68.81 -25.83
C TYR A 743 45.15 68.50 -24.91
N ASP A 744 46.36 68.34 -25.47
CA ASP A 744 47.61 68.00 -24.76
C ASP A 744 48.69 69.07 -25.01
N SER A 745 48.40 70.31 -24.66
CA SER A 745 49.27 71.45 -24.93
C SER A 745 49.34 72.42 -23.75
N TYR A 746 50.46 73.15 -23.65
CA TYR A 746 50.87 74.10 -22.61
C TYR A 746 49.91 75.31 -22.37
N TYR A 747 48.66 75.27 -22.87
CA TYR A 747 47.66 76.35 -22.81
C TYR A 747 46.39 75.96 -22.05
N THR A 748 46.48 75.21 -20.94
CA THR A 748 45.41 75.18 -19.95
C THR A 748 45.36 76.52 -19.21
N THR A 749 44.28 77.27 -19.42
CA THR A 749 44.11 78.62 -18.89
C THR A 749 43.24 78.69 -17.63
N LEU A 750 42.83 77.55 -17.07
CA LEU A 750 41.93 77.51 -15.93
C LEU A 750 42.68 77.12 -14.65
N ASP A 751 42.90 78.08 -13.75
CA ASP A 751 43.36 77.80 -12.38
C ASP A 751 42.20 77.38 -11.44
N SER A 752 40.97 77.71 -11.83
CA SER A 752 39.73 77.40 -11.11
C SER A 752 38.55 77.62 -12.06
N LEU A 753 37.41 76.97 -11.83
CA LEU A 753 36.19 77.32 -12.53
C LEU A 753 35.39 78.36 -11.76
N LYS A 754 35.17 79.53 -12.37
CA LYS A 754 34.27 80.56 -11.84
C LYS A 754 33.04 80.76 -12.69
N TYR A 755 33.19 80.74 -14.01
CA TYR A 755 32.10 81.05 -14.92
C TYR A 755 31.94 80.00 -16.03
N ILE A 756 30.70 79.63 -16.28
CA ILE A 756 30.22 78.74 -17.32
C ILE A 756 29.32 79.56 -18.25
N TYR A 757 29.54 79.42 -19.54
CA TYR A 757 28.81 80.10 -20.59
C TYR A 757 28.03 79.09 -21.44
N LEU A 758 26.89 79.52 -21.96
CA LEU A 758 26.23 78.86 -23.10
C LEU A 758 26.60 79.61 -24.38
N VAL A 759 27.08 78.87 -25.38
CA VAL A 759 27.76 79.40 -26.56
C VAL A 759 27.00 79.01 -27.82
N ILE A 760 26.80 79.97 -28.74
CA ILE A 760 26.21 79.78 -30.07
C ILE A 760 26.95 80.66 -31.07
N ASP A 761 27.59 80.08 -32.09
CA ASP A 761 28.26 80.86 -33.14
C ASP A 761 27.84 80.36 -34.53
N SER A 762 26.53 80.35 -34.77
CA SER A 762 25.94 79.69 -35.92
C SER A 762 25.77 80.59 -37.16
N GLU A 763 26.24 81.83 -37.11
CA GLU A 763 26.12 82.90 -38.11
C GLU A 763 24.74 83.15 -38.76
N ASP A 764 23.67 82.72 -38.10
CA ASP A 764 22.28 82.82 -38.59
C ASP A 764 21.30 82.72 -37.42
N GLU A 765 20.44 83.73 -37.28
CA GLU A 765 19.44 83.83 -36.20
C GLU A 765 18.50 82.60 -36.11
N GLY A 766 18.32 81.85 -37.21
CA GLY A 766 17.50 80.64 -37.25
C GLY A 766 18.23 79.35 -36.87
N ARG A 767 19.50 79.41 -36.42
CA ARG A 767 20.37 78.23 -36.17
C ARG A 767 20.86 78.10 -34.72
N GLY A 768 19.99 78.22 -33.74
CA GLY A 768 20.36 78.14 -32.32
C GLY A 768 20.36 76.73 -31.71
N ALA A 769 20.30 76.66 -30.38
CA ALA A 769 20.32 75.41 -29.63
C ALA A 769 19.26 75.36 -28.52
N THR A 770 18.87 74.15 -28.16
CA THR A 770 18.05 73.86 -26.98
C THR A 770 18.89 73.07 -25.98
N TYR A 771 19.02 73.59 -24.76
CA TYR A 771 19.66 72.93 -23.62
C TYR A 771 18.59 72.35 -22.69
N ASP A 772 18.83 71.13 -22.22
CA ASP A 772 17.95 70.40 -21.30
C ASP A 772 18.42 70.58 -19.85
N TRP A 773 19.69 70.33 -19.58
CA TRP A 773 20.29 70.54 -18.26
C TRP A 773 21.79 70.74 -18.36
N ILE A 774 22.38 71.31 -17.31
CA ILE A 774 23.80 71.50 -17.12
C ILE A 774 24.17 71.37 -15.64
N PHE A 775 25.28 70.70 -15.35
CA PHE A 775 25.81 70.64 -14.00
C PHE A 775 27.32 70.48 -13.96
N VAL A 776 27.91 70.80 -12.80
CA VAL A 776 29.32 70.54 -12.50
C VAL A 776 29.43 69.43 -11.47
N ARG A 777 30.33 68.48 -11.70
CA ARG A 777 30.67 67.42 -10.75
C ARG A 777 32.17 67.44 -10.45
N LYS A 778 32.54 67.02 -9.24
CA LYS A 778 33.94 66.72 -8.94
C LYS A 778 34.40 65.56 -9.82
N TYR A 779 35.62 65.65 -10.34
CA TYR A 779 36.17 64.62 -11.22
C TYR A 779 36.44 63.34 -10.43
N ILE A 780 35.93 62.26 -10.99
CA ILE A 780 36.23 60.88 -10.66
C ILE A 780 36.29 60.13 -12.01
N ASP A 781 37.19 59.18 -12.12
CA ASP A 781 37.36 58.35 -13.31
C ASP A 781 36.21 57.34 -13.39
N LEU A 782 35.15 57.71 -14.11
CA LEU A 782 33.93 56.91 -14.23
C LEU A 782 34.21 55.47 -14.71
N PRO A 783 35.08 55.22 -15.70
CA PRO A 783 35.54 53.88 -16.06
C PRO A 783 36.08 53.01 -14.91
N GLN A 784 36.60 53.58 -13.83
CA GLN A 784 37.08 52.84 -12.66
C GLN A 784 35.98 52.46 -11.67
N LEU A 785 34.76 53.00 -11.82
CA LEU A 785 33.64 52.65 -10.96
C LEU A 785 33.15 51.24 -11.29
N GLN A 786 33.16 50.37 -10.28
CA GLN A 786 32.53 49.05 -10.37
C GLN A 786 31.27 49.06 -9.53
N THR A 787 30.13 49.11 -10.21
CA THR A 787 28.82 49.13 -9.56
C THR A 787 28.21 47.73 -9.56
N SER A 788 27.76 47.29 -8.39
CA SER A 788 26.95 46.08 -8.24
C SER A 788 25.61 46.45 -7.63
N VAL A 789 24.53 46.03 -8.29
CA VAL A 789 23.16 46.27 -7.85
C VAL A 789 22.52 44.93 -7.53
N SER A 790 21.92 44.83 -6.35
CA SER A 790 21.15 43.66 -5.92
C SER A 790 19.88 44.12 -5.22
N GLN A 791 18.78 43.41 -5.41
CA GLN A 791 17.56 43.66 -4.63
C GLN A 791 17.67 42.94 -3.29
N LEU A 792 17.43 43.66 -2.20
CA LEU A 792 17.40 43.04 -0.87
C LEU A 792 16.21 42.09 -0.75
N GLN A 793 16.34 41.11 0.13
CA GLN A 793 15.26 40.22 0.52
C GLN A 793 14.73 40.65 1.89
N GLU A 794 13.42 40.63 2.06
CA GLU A 794 12.75 40.80 3.34
C GLU A 794 12.01 39.52 3.73
N THR A 795 11.96 39.25 5.03
CA THR A 795 11.13 38.19 5.60
C THR A 795 9.83 38.80 6.07
N VAL A 796 8.71 38.31 5.54
CA VAL A 796 7.38 38.67 6.03
C VAL A 796 6.91 37.59 6.97
N ASN A 797 6.55 37.98 8.20
CA ASN A 797 5.93 37.10 9.17
C ASN A 797 4.50 37.58 9.42
N LEU A 798 3.53 36.71 9.24
CA LEU A 798 2.15 36.93 9.65
C LEU A 798 1.81 36.03 10.82
N GLN A 799 1.07 36.55 11.79
CA GLN A 799 0.64 35.81 12.97
C GLN A 799 -0.88 35.80 13.02
N MET A 800 -1.47 34.61 13.17
CA MET A 800 -2.90 34.41 13.36
C MET A 800 -3.11 33.86 14.78
N ILE A 801 -3.47 34.75 15.69
CA ILE A 801 -3.48 34.49 17.15
C ILE A 801 -4.87 34.67 17.74
N ASP A 802 -5.24 33.82 18.69
CA ASP A 802 -6.34 34.14 19.62
C ASP A 802 -5.75 34.98 20.76
N ASP A 803 -6.08 36.27 20.78
CA ASP A 803 -5.67 37.24 21.81
C ASP A 803 -6.80 37.35 22.86
N ASN A 804 -6.51 36.89 24.09
CA ASN A 804 -7.49 36.79 25.17
C ASN A 804 -7.27 37.90 26.22
N PRO A 805 -8.31 38.69 26.58
CA PRO A 805 -8.14 39.88 27.43
C PRO A 805 -7.49 39.58 28.78
N GLY A 806 -6.28 40.14 28.95
CA GLY A 806 -5.46 40.05 30.15
C GLY A 806 -4.37 41.13 30.20
N HIS A 807 -3.78 41.45 29.05
CA HIS A 807 -2.95 42.63 28.80
C HIS A 807 -3.40 43.38 27.52
N GLN A 808 -3.08 44.68 27.42
CA GLN A 808 -3.53 45.59 26.34
C GLN A 808 -2.49 45.77 25.23
N ASP A 809 -1.54 44.86 25.05
CA ASP A 809 -0.45 45.02 24.10
C ASP A 809 -0.87 44.87 22.62
N HIS A 810 -2.03 44.27 22.34
CA HIS A 810 -2.59 44.16 20.98
C HIS A 810 -4.06 44.58 20.82
N GLY A 811 -4.63 45.25 21.84
CA GLY A 811 -6.00 45.79 21.79
C GLY A 811 -7.04 45.01 22.58
N GLY A 812 -6.71 43.80 23.05
CA GLY A 812 -7.62 42.93 23.82
C GLY A 812 -8.71 42.30 22.94
N ASP A 813 -8.36 42.02 21.68
CA ASP A 813 -9.27 41.64 20.62
C ASP A 813 -9.14 40.15 20.29
N LYS A 814 -10.24 39.47 20.02
CA LYS A 814 -10.20 38.04 19.68
C LYS A 814 -9.78 37.82 18.23
N LEU A 815 -9.08 36.72 17.95
CA LEU A 815 -8.66 36.31 16.60
C LEU A 815 -7.94 37.43 15.80
N ALA A 816 -6.73 37.82 16.18
CA ALA A 816 -5.96 38.83 15.47
C ALA A 816 -5.12 38.24 14.32
N ILE A 817 -5.02 38.97 13.22
CA ILE A 817 -4.04 38.78 12.15
C ILE A 817 -3.05 39.93 12.23
N LEU A 818 -1.82 39.62 12.64
CA LEU A 818 -0.75 40.60 12.78
C LEU A 818 0.31 40.40 11.69
N ARG A 819 1.01 41.48 11.35
CA ARG A 819 2.25 41.45 10.58
C ARG A 819 3.40 41.85 11.49
N ASN A 820 4.41 40.98 11.53
CA ASN A 820 5.63 41.12 12.32
C ASN A 820 5.37 41.52 13.79
N TRP A 821 4.29 41.00 14.39
CA TRP A 821 3.84 41.27 15.76
C TRP A 821 3.54 42.75 16.11
N ASN A 822 3.59 43.67 15.15
CA ASN A 822 3.50 45.11 15.44
C ASN A 822 2.37 45.79 14.67
N GLU A 823 2.04 45.30 13.49
CA GLU A 823 0.98 45.84 12.65
C GLU A 823 -0.24 44.93 12.75
N ASN A 824 -1.34 45.44 13.30
CA ASN A 824 -2.62 44.73 13.30
C ASN A 824 -3.30 44.94 11.94
N LEU A 825 -3.43 43.86 11.17
CA LEU A 825 -4.08 43.87 9.86
C LEU A 825 -5.60 43.75 10.00
N HIS A 826 -6.06 42.89 10.92
CA HIS A 826 -7.47 42.70 11.24
C HIS A 826 -7.62 41.92 12.55
N ASN A 827 -8.69 42.19 13.28
CA ASN A 827 -9.05 41.46 14.49
C ASN A 827 -10.58 41.42 14.69
N TYR A 828 -11.05 40.46 15.48
CA TYR A 828 -12.47 40.30 15.81
C TYR A 828 -12.72 40.68 17.28
N GLN A 829 -13.40 41.80 17.54
CA GLN A 829 -13.55 42.32 18.92
C GLN A 829 -14.67 41.63 19.76
N GLY A 830 -15.22 40.50 19.32
CA GLY A 830 -16.31 39.78 20.00
C GLY A 830 -15.86 38.45 20.60
N GLY A 831 -16.65 37.86 21.49
CA GLY A 831 -16.40 36.51 22.02
C GLY A 831 -16.29 36.44 23.54
N THR A 832 -16.64 35.30 24.12
CA THR A 832 -16.59 35.05 25.57
C THR A 832 -15.97 33.70 25.93
N TRP A 833 -15.31 33.04 24.97
CA TRP A 833 -14.69 31.73 25.20
C TRP A 833 -13.35 31.88 25.92
N PHE A 834 -13.05 30.88 26.76
CA PHE A 834 -11.82 30.79 27.53
C PHE A 834 -10.89 29.76 26.92
N LEU A 835 -9.60 30.09 26.82
CA LEU A 835 -8.60 29.22 26.19
C LEU A 835 -8.12 28.09 27.10
N THR A 836 -8.58 28.02 28.35
CA THR A 836 -8.43 26.81 29.17
C THR A 836 -9.21 25.63 28.59
N ASP A 837 -10.25 25.90 27.81
CA ASP A 837 -10.99 24.90 27.05
C ASP A 837 -10.42 24.83 25.63
N PRO A 838 -10.16 23.62 25.08
CA PRO A 838 -9.66 23.46 23.72
C PRO A 838 -10.58 24.10 22.67
N GLN A 839 -10.02 25.04 21.89
CA GLN A 839 -10.67 25.66 20.75
C GLN A 839 -10.10 25.11 19.44
N ARG A 840 -10.91 25.09 18.37
CA ARG A 840 -10.50 24.70 17.02
C ARG A 840 -10.55 25.89 16.09
N TYR A 841 -9.53 26.01 15.26
CA TYR A 841 -9.40 27.10 14.32
C TYR A 841 -9.08 26.62 12.92
N GLU A 842 -9.39 27.48 11.95
CA GLU A 842 -8.99 27.34 10.56
C GLU A 842 -8.41 28.64 10.02
N VAL A 843 -7.26 28.55 9.37
CA VAL A 843 -6.67 29.63 8.58
C VAL A 843 -6.71 29.22 7.12
N LEU A 844 -7.57 29.85 6.33
CA LEU A 844 -7.57 29.72 4.88
C LEU A 844 -6.51 30.65 4.29
N VAL A 845 -5.67 30.12 3.41
CA VAL A 845 -4.58 30.82 2.74
C VAL A 845 -4.75 30.63 1.24
N GLN A 846 -4.98 31.72 0.50
CA GLN A 846 -5.19 31.67 -0.95
C GLN A 846 -4.25 32.62 -1.69
N ARG A 847 -3.37 32.08 -2.53
CA ARG A 847 -2.47 32.89 -3.37
C ARG A 847 -3.22 33.33 -4.64
N SER A 848 -3.34 34.64 -4.87
CA SER A 848 -4.00 35.20 -6.05
C SER A 848 -3.33 36.50 -6.48
N GLY A 849 -2.91 36.59 -7.75
CA GLY A 849 -2.49 37.84 -8.38
C GLY A 849 -1.33 38.58 -7.68
N GLY A 850 -0.39 37.86 -7.07
CA GLY A 850 0.71 38.46 -6.30
C GLY A 850 0.36 38.81 -4.85
N ASN A 851 -0.78 38.33 -4.34
CA ASN A 851 -1.20 38.47 -2.95
C ASN A 851 -1.48 37.10 -2.30
N ILE A 852 -1.50 37.05 -0.97
CA ILE A 852 -2.13 36.01 -0.17
C ILE A 852 -3.35 36.62 0.51
N ASN A 853 -4.51 36.00 0.31
CA ASN A 853 -5.71 36.26 1.09
C ASN A 853 -5.75 35.28 2.28
N ILE A 854 -5.96 35.80 3.47
CA ILE A 854 -6.01 35.05 4.72
C ILE A 854 -7.37 35.21 5.35
N LYS A 855 -7.95 34.10 5.79
CA LYS A 855 -9.14 34.11 6.65
C LYS A 855 -8.92 33.20 7.85
N PHE A 856 -8.85 33.77 9.03
CA PHE A 856 -8.66 33.07 10.30
C PHE A 856 -9.98 32.97 11.06
N THR A 857 -10.47 31.76 11.33
CA THR A 857 -11.80 31.49 11.85
C THR A 857 -11.73 30.59 13.08
N ASP A 858 -12.48 30.90 14.14
CA ASP A 858 -12.76 29.96 15.24
C ASP A 858 -13.96 29.09 14.86
N LEU A 859 -13.74 27.78 14.80
CA LEU A 859 -14.72 26.78 14.40
C LEU A 859 -15.55 26.23 15.56
N THR A 860 -15.14 26.51 16.79
CA THR A 860 -15.79 26.04 18.03
C THR A 860 -17.07 26.81 18.29
N GLN A 861 -17.10 28.10 17.94
CA GLN A 861 -18.24 28.96 18.16
C GLN A 861 -19.30 28.78 17.07
N LEU A 862 -20.58 28.76 17.47
CA LEU A 862 -21.71 28.63 16.54
C LEU A 862 -21.75 29.71 15.45
N GLN A 863 -21.31 30.93 15.77
CA GLN A 863 -21.28 32.04 14.81
C GLN A 863 -20.02 32.06 13.93
N GLN A 864 -19.05 31.19 14.20
CA GLN A 864 -17.76 31.10 13.51
C GLN A 864 -17.10 32.47 13.27
N PRO A 865 -16.74 33.19 14.34
CA PRO A 865 -16.11 34.49 14.21
C PRO A 865 -14.79 34.36 13.46
N TYR A 866 -14.46 35.40 12.69
CA TYR A 866 -13.29 35.37 11.83
C TYR A 866 -12.64 36.74 11.68
N SER A 867 -11.37 36.71 11.30
CA SER A 867 -10.60 37.84 10.80
C SER A 867 -10.09 37.57 9.39
N GLU A 868 -9.93 38.60 8.58
CA GLU A 868 -9.44 38.48 7.21
C GLU A 868 -8.43 39.57 6.84
N ALA A 869 -7.45 39.21 6.02
CA ALA A 869 -6.43 40.13 5.55
C ALA A 869 -5.95 39.76 4.15
N VAL A 870 -5.50 40.76 3.38
CA VAL A 870 -4.84 40.58 2.08
C VAL A 870 -3.44 41.16 2.17
N VAL A 871 -2.43 40.36 1.86
CA VAL A 871 -1.03 40.75 1.98
C VAL A 871 -0.29 40.43 0.68
N GLU A 872 0.55 41.35 0.22
CA GLU A 872 1.40 41.13 -0.96
C GLU A 872 2.32 39.92 -0.75
N TYR A 873 2.48 39.12 -1.79
CA TYR A 873 3.26 37.89 -1.78
C TYR A 873 3.99 37.68 -3.12
N SER A 874 5.31 37.67 -3.04
CA SER A 874 6.18 37.30 -4.17
C SER A 874 7.18 36.17 -3.83
N GLY A 875 6.95 35.47 -2.71
CA GLY A 875 7.74 34.31 -2.29
C GLY A 875 7.46 33.03 -3.10
N GLN A 876 8.37 32.06 -3.05
CA GLN A 876 8.18 30.76 -3.71
C GLN A 876 7.52 29.73 -2.78
N SER A 877 7.90 29.69 -1.50
CA SER A 877 7.35 28.79 -0.49
C SER A 877 6.92 29.52 0.77
N LEU A 878 5.94 28.93 1.47
CA LEU A 878 5.47 29.39 2.78
C LEU A 878 5.90 28.38 3.84
N ASN A 879 6.43 28.90 4.94
CA ASN A 879 6.65 28.15 6.16
C ASN A 879 5.50 28.43 7.13
N ILE A 880 5.13 27.43 7.91
CA ILE A 880 4.11 27.52 8.95
C ILE A 880 4.80 27.36 10.30
N GLU A 881 4.49 28.26 11.21
CA GLU A 881 5.07 28.33 12.55
C GLU A 881 3.96 28.23 13.60
N ALA A 882 4.30 27.72 14.78
CA ALA A 882 3.53 27.97 15.99
C ALA A 882 4.05 29.27 16.59
N VAL A 883 3.15 30.13 17.05
CA VAL A 883 3.49 31.45 17.54
C VAL A 883 2.87 31.68 18.91
N ILE A 884 3.61 32.36 19.79
CA ILE A 884 3.14 32.77 21.11
C ILE A 884 3.77 34.11 21.51
N ASP A 885 2.97 35.01 22.06
CA ASP A 885 3.43 36.18 22.79
C ASP A 885 2.87 36.10 24.21
N ASN A 886 3.68 35.58 25.14
CA ASN A 886 3.22 35.36 26.50
C ASN A 886 4.35 35.50 27.51
N ASN A 887 4.24 36.49 28.40
CA ASN A 887 5.25 36.77 29.42
C ASN A 887 4.92 36.16 30.81
N LEU A 888 3.75 35.55 30.98
CA LEU A 888 3.25 35.01 32.26
C LEU A 888 3.54 33.51 32.47
N GLY A 889 4.29 32.87 31.57
CA GLY A 889 4.67 31.46 31.71
C GLY A 889 3.56 30.46 31.32
N ASN A 890 2.54 30.91 30.59
CA ASN A 890 1.43 30.09 30.12
C ASN A 890 1.71 29.54 28.71
N ASN A 891 1.87 28.22 28.60
CA ASN A 891 2.22 27.54 27.35
C ASN A 891 0.99 27.35 26.44
N ALA A 892 1.23 27.26 25.13
CA ALA A 892 0.21 26.84 24.16
C ALA A 892 0.33 25.35 23.87
N TYR A 893 -0.77 24.61 24.02
CA TYR A 893 -0.87 23.19 23.69
C TYR A 893 -1.75 23.01 22.47
N PHE A 894 -1.16 22.44 21.43
CA PHE A 894 -1.84 22.03 20.21
C PHE A 894 -2.12 20.53 20.31
N ASP A 895 -3.38 20.16 20.51
CA ASP A 895 -3.81 18.76 20.43
C ASP A 895 -3.45 18.20 19.05
N TRP A 896 -3.71 19.00 18.01
CA TRP A 896 -3.31 18.72 16.64
C TRP A 896 -3.21 20.00 15.82
N VAL A 897 -2.36 19.96 14.78
CA VAL A 897 -2.26 20.96 13.72
C VAL A 897 -1.95 20.25 12.41
N PHE A 898 -2.68 20.56 11.34
CA PHE A 898 -2.43 19.99 10.02
C PHE A 898 -2.74 20.99 8.89
N VAL A 899 -2.20 20.68 7.71
CA VAL A 899 -2.41 21.44 6.48
C VAL A 899 -3.12 20.58 5.45
N VAL A 900 -4.14 21.14 4.81
CA VAL A 900 -4.91 20.50 3.74
C VAL A 900 -5.06 21.43 2.54
N PRO A 901 -4.95 20.93 1.29
CA PRO A 901 -5.23 21.74 0.10
C PRO A 901 -6.62 22.36 0.14
N TYR A 902 -6.76 23.59 -0.37
CA TYR A 902 -8.01 24.33 -0.42
C TYR A 902 -8.32 24.77 -1.87
N PRO A 903 -9.59 24.69 -2.33
CA PRO A 903 -10.77 24.23 -1.60
C PRO A 903 -10.78 22.70 -1.42
N TYR A 904 -10.94 22.25 -0.18
CA TYR A 904 -11.36 20.88 0.11
C TYR A 904 -12.90 20.82 0.05
N LYS A 905 -13.46 19.63 -0.11
CA LYS A 905 -14.91 19.47 -0.28
C LYS A 905 -15.58 19.32 1.07
N VAL A 906 -16.60 20.13 1.36
CA VAL A 906 -17.43 19.99 2.56
C VAL A 906 -18.72 19.28 2.19
N VAL A 907 -18.99 18.14 2.80
CA VAL A 907 -20.22 17.36 2.58
C VAL A 907 -21.01 17.31 3.88
N THR A 908 -22.19 17.93 3.85
CA THR A 908 -23.11 17.99 5.02
C THR A 908 -24.27 17.01 4.93
N GLN A 909 -24.57 16.52 3.72
CA GLN A 909 -25.67 15.60 3.45
C GLN A 909 -25.23 14.53 2.44
N PRO A 910 -24.34 13.60 2.83
CA PRO A 910 -24.08 12.43 2.01
C PRO A 910 -25.35 11.56 1.95
N SER A 911 -25.51 10.81 0.87
CA SER A 911 -26.62 9.86 0.76
C SER A 911 -26.25 8.59 1.52
N PHE A 912 -27.12 8.15 2.43
CA PHE A 912 -26.94 6.89 3.13
C PHE A 912 -27.96 5.84 2.66
N SER A 913 -27.52 4.59 2.57
CA SER A 913 -28.44 3.46 2.50
C SER A 913 -29.17 3.26 3.83
N GLN A 914 -30.11 2.32 3.86
CA GLN A 914 -30.57 1.80 5.15
C GLN A 914 -29.37 1.15 5.87
N PRO A 915 -29.25 1.34 7.20
CA PRO A 915 -28.36 0.53 8.02
C PRO A 915 -28.57 -0.94 7.76
N GLU A 916 -27.49 -1.60 7.37
CA GLU A 916 -27.40 -3.03 7.37
C GLU A 916 -26.83 -3.39 8.74
N GLN A 917 -27.48 -4.30 9.45
CA GLN A 917 -26.80 -4.98 10.53
C GLN A 917 -26.02 -6.11 9.89
N GLN A 918 -24.80 -6.34 10.38
CA GLN A 918 -24.10 -7.59 10.13
C GLN A 918 -25.14 -8.65 10.46
N GLY A 919 -25.59 -9.39 9.43
CA GLY A 919 -26.74 -10.28 9.56
C GLY A 919 -26.53 -11.04 10.85
N SER A 920 -27.46 -10.89 11.80
CA SER A 920 -27.28 -11.38 13.16
C SER A 920 -26.62 -12.72 13.06
N SER A 921 -25.42 -12.86 13.62
CA SER A 921 -24.68 -14.10 13.66
C SER A 921 -25.44 -15.06 14.58
N SER A 922 -26.63 -15.47 14.14
CA SER A 922 -27.09 -16.82 14.30
C SER A 922 -26.04 -17.67 13.60
N SER A 923 -25.18 -18.22 14.45
CA SER A 923 -24.03 -19.08 14.18
C SER A 923 -22.95 -18.42 13.32
N GLY A 924 -21.73 -18.31 13.85
CA GLY A 924 -20.55 -18.20 12.99
C GLY A 924 -20.68 -19.22 11.88
N SER A 925 -20.28 -18.85 10.65
CA SER A 925 -20.38 -19.71 9.48
C SER A 925 -20.11 -21.13 9.92
N ALA A 926 -21.11 -21.99 9.73
CA ALA A 926 -20.99 -23.38 10.13
C ALA A 926 -19.69 -23.87 9.51
N SER A 927 -18.73 -24.13 10.38
CA SER A 927 -17.36 -24.44 10.02
C SER A 927 -17.11 -25.83 10.51
N ARG A 928 -16.26 -26.57 9.82
CA ARG A 928 -15.92 -27.92 10.21
C ARG A 928 -14.42 -28.02 10.22
N VAL A 929 -13.90 -28.63 11.26
CA VAL A 929 -12.48 -28.94 11.36
C VAL A 929 -12.33 -30.44 11.30
N TYR A 930 -11.39 -30.88 10.49
CA TYR A 930 -11.03 -32.26 10.26
C TYR A 930 -9.58 -32.47 10.66
N ASP A 931 -9.32 -33.56 11.36
CA ASP A 931 -8.00 -34.18 11.44
C ASP A 931 -8.03 -35.42 10.54
N ILE A 932 -7.14 -35.43 9.55
CA ILE A 932 -7.10 -36.44 8.49
C ILE A 932 -5.84 -37.32 8.55
N ASP A 933 -4.99 -37.19 9.57
CA ASP A 933 -3.70 -37.89 9.62
C ASP A 933 -3.90 -39.42 9.73
N SER A 934 -4.95 -39.85 10.42
CA SER A 934 -5.36 -41.26 10.51
C SER A 934 -5.71 -41.90 9.15
N PHE A 935 -6.25 -41.12 8.20
CA PHE A 935 -6.51 -41.58 6.84
C PHE A 935 -5.22 -41.70 6.05
N ILE A 936 -4.38 -40.69 6.19
CA ILE A 936 -3.03 -40.64 5.62
C ILE A 936 -2.17 -41.84 6.08
N ASP A 937 -2.22 -42.22 7.35
CA ASP A 937 -1.54 -43.41 7.89
C ASP A 937 -2.00 -44.70 7.19
N CYS A 938 -3.32 -44.82 6.95
CA CYS A 938 -3.86 -45.98 6.26
C CYS A 938 -3.51 -46.00 4.75
N LEU A 939 -3.40 -44.82 4.13
CA LEU A 939 -2.94 -44.65 2.75
C LEU A 939 -1.47 -45.06 2.57
N THR A 940 -0.57 -44.48 3.37
CA THR A 940 0.87 -44.78 3.33
C THR A 940 1.19 -46.19 3.78
N GLY A 941 0.40 -46.74 4.71
CA GLY A 941 0.45 -48.15 5.11
C GLY A 941 -0.06 -49.13 4.05
N MET A 942 -0.62 -48.64 2.93
CA MET A 942 -1.24 -49.45 1.86
C MET A 942 -2.29 -50.44 2.39
N THR A 943 -3.12 -49.95 3.31
CA THR A 943 -4.13 -50.76 4.00
C THR A 943 -5.50 -50.66 3.32
N TYR A 944 -6.43 -51.52 3.75
CA TYR A 944 -7.74 -51.72 3.15
C TYR A 944 -8.86 -51.24 4.07
N PHE A 945 -9.89 -50.68 3.43
CA PHE A 945 -11.17 -50.30 4.01
C PHE A 945 -12.26 -51.26 3.53
N ALA A 946 -13.19 -51.59 4.41
CA ALA A 946 -14.42 -52.29 4.10
C ALA A 946 -15.48 -51.29 3.65
N THR A 947 -15.97 -51.42 2.43
CA THR A 947 -16.99 -50.56 1.84
C THR A 947 -18.14 -51.39 1.29
N GLU A 948 -19.33 -50.82 1.24
CA GLU A 948 -20.53 -51.46 0.69
C GLU A 948 -20.40 -51.64 -0.82
N ASN A 949 -19.85 -50.66 -1.55
CA ASN A 949 -19.79 -50.70 -3.03
C ASN A 949 -18.44 -51.21 -3.59
N GLY A 950 -17.48 -51.52 -2.72
CA GLY A 950 -16.16 -52.00 -3.11
C GLY A 950 -16.18 -53.41 -3.67
N TRP A 951 -15.17 -53.77 -4.48
CA TRP A 951 -15.02 -55.15 -4.92
C TRP A 951 -14.67 -56.05 -3.75
N SER A 952 -15.56 -56.98 -3.46
CA SER A 952 -15.35 -58.00 -2.44
C SER A 952 -14.21 -58.95 -2.82
N PHE A 953 -13.71 -59.71 -1.84
CA PHE A 953 -12.67 -60.69 -2.10
C PHE A 953 -13.03 -61.72 -3.19
N PHE A 954 -14.30 -62.13 -3.27
CA PHE A 954 -14.77 -63.02 -4.33
C PHE A 954 -14.76 -62.36 -5.71
N GLU A 955 -15.10 -61.08 -5.78
CA GLU A 955 -15.09 -60.31 -7.02
C GLU A 955 -13.66 -60.04 -7.50
N ARG A 956 -12.70 -59.89 -6.57
CA ARG A 956 -11.27 -59.81 -6.87
C ARG A 956 -10.72 -61.11 -7.46
N LEU A 957 -11.21 -62.26 -7.03
CA LEU A 957 -10.91 -63.57 -7.65
C LEU A 957 -11.57 -63.73 -9.04
N GLU A 958 -12.68 -63.05 -9.27
CA GLU A 958 -13.44 -63.07 -10.53
C GLU A 958 -13.03 -61.99 -11.52
N GLY A 959 -12.27 -60.98 -11.07
CA GLY A 959 -11.96 -59.78 -11.83
C GLY A 959 -13.22 -59.01 -12.24
N SER A 960 -14.32 -59.13 -11.50
CA SER A 960 -15.62 -58.57 -11.91
C SER A 960 -16.54 -58.36 -10.72
N ASN A 961 -17.35 -57.30 -10.75
CA ASN A 961 -18.39 -57.03 -9.75
C ASN A 961 -19.81 -57.49 -10.14
N THR A 962 -19.95 -58.32 -11.18
CA THR A 962 -21.28 -58.77 -11.66
C THR A 962 -22.11 -59.47 -10.58
N ASN A 963 -21.45 -60.10 -9.60
CA ASN A 963 -22.11 -60.86 -8.54
C ASN A 963 -22.26 -60.10 -7.22
N HIS A 964 -21.89 -58.81 -7.16
CA HIS A 964 -21.86 -58.02 -5.92
C HIS A 964 -23.10 -58.21 -5.05
N ARG A 965 -24.27 -57.84 -5.60
CA ARG A 965 -25.57 -57.91 -4.89
C ARG A 965 -25.92 -59.32 -4.43
N LYS A 966 -25.48 -60.36 -5.15
CA LYS A 966 -25.74 -61.75 -4.76
C LYS A 966 -24.87 -62.14 -3.56
N TYR A 967 -23.60 -61.74 -3.57
CA TYR A 967 -22.68 -61.98 -2.47
C TYR A 967 -23.06 -61.19 -1.22
N GLU A 968 -23.46 -59.94 -1.40
CA GLU A 968 -23.97 -59.09 -0.32
C GLU A 968 -25.24 -59.67 0.30
N ALA A 969 -26.25 -60.04 -0.50
CA ALA A 969 -27.47 -60.66 0.01
C ALA A 969 -27.20 -61.98 0.76
N LEU A 970 -26.24 -62.77 0.28
CA LEU A 970 -25.82 -64.00 0.95
C LEU A 970 -25.07 -63.71 2.27
N ALA A 971 -24.22 -62.69 2.29
CA ALA A 971 -23.50 -62.23 3.48
C ALA A 971 -24.47 -61.72 4.54
N ASN A 972 -25.39 -60.83 4.19
CA ASN A 972 -26.41 -60.28 5.10
C ASN A 972 -27.26 -61.40 5.72
N SER A 973 -27.76 -62.34 4.89
CA SER A 973 -28.50 -63.51 5.40
C SER A 973 -27.67 -64.41 6.32
N THR A 974 -26.34 -64.44 6.13
CA THR A 974 -25.45 -65.23 6.97
C THR A 974 -25.15 -64.53 8.28
N GLN A 975 -24.94 -63.21 8.24
CA GLN A 975 -24.76 -62.36 9.42
C GLN A 975 -26.00 -62.39 10.32
N ASP A 976 -27.21 -62.30 9.75
CA ASP A 976 -28.48 -62.40 10.49
C ASP A 976 -28.60 -63.73 11.25
N LYS A 977 -28.22 -64.83 10.60
CA LYS A 977 -28.27 -66.17 11.21
C LYS A 977 -27.26 -66.35 12.33
N LEU A 978 -26.13 -65.65 12.23
CA LEU A 978 -25.06 -65.70 13.22
C LEU A 978 -25.23 -64.64 14.32
N GLY A 979 -26.21 -63.74 14.19
CA GLY A 979 -26.46 -62.65 15.14
C GLY A 979 -25.32 -61.63 15.21
N ILE A 980 -24.57 -61.46 14.13
CA ILE A 980 -23.41 -60.56 14.05
C ILE A 980 -23.78 -59.31 13.24
N SER A 981 -24.49 -58.39 13.90
CA SER A 981 -24.71 -57.04 13.37
C SER A 981 -24.14 -56.03 14.36
N TYR A 982 -23.67 -54.90 13.83
CA TYR A 982 -23.19 -53.79 14.64
C TYR A 982 -24.25 -52.69 14.61
N GLU A 983 -24.89 -52.43 15.76
CA GLU A 983 -25.95 -51.42 15.89
C GLU A 983 -27.09 -51.57 14.85
N GLY A 984 -27.41 -52.81 14.47
CA GLY A 984 -28.44 -53.11 13.47
C GLY A 984 -28.01 -52.96 12.02
N LYS A 985 -26.72 -52.69 11.75
CA LYS A 985 -26.12 -52.67 10.41
C LYS A 985 -25.31 -53.95 10.15
N HIS A 986 -25.30 -54.37 8.88
CA HIS A 986 -24.46 -55.48 8.40
C HIS A 986 -23.03 -55.00 8.14
N TYR A 987 -22.05 -55.89 8.34
CA TYR A 987 -20.67 -55.66 7.95
C TYR A 987 -20.55 -55.64 6.42
N PRO A 988 -19.92 -54.60 5.83
CA PRO A 988 -19.68 -54.55 4.39
C PRO A 988 -18.75 -55.67 3.92
N ILE A 989 -18.92 -56.09 2.67
CA ILE A 989 -18.12 -57.16 2.05
C ILE A 989 -17.09 -56.67 1.03
N GLY A 990 -17.17 -55.41 0.61
CA GLY A 990 -16.26 -54.82 -0.36
C GLY A 990 -14.91 -54.49 0.27
N LEU A 991 -13.83 -54.73 -0.47
CA LEU A 991 -12.49 -54.31 -0.12
C LEU A 991 -12.09 -53.13 -1.00
N VAL A 992 -11.53 -52.08 -0.41
CA VAL A 992 -10.95 -50.93 -1.12
C VAL A 992 -9.58 -50.65 -0.53
N SER A 993 -8.56 -50.61 -1.37
CA SER A 993 -7.27 -49.97 -1.06
C SER A 993 -6.99 -48.87 -2.09
N PHE A 994 -5.94 -48.09 -1.89
CA PHE A 994 -5.62 -46.99 -2.79
C PHE A 994 -4.24 -47.15 -3.45
N MET A 995 -4.15 -46.73 -4.71
CA MET A 995 -2.94 -46.70 -5.51
C MET A 995 -2.33 -45.32 -5.44
N ILE A 996 -1.12 -45.21 -4.90
CA ILE A 996 -0.45 -43.92 -4.68
C ILE A 996 0.84 -43.95 -5.49
N PRO A 997 0.86 -43.43 -6.73
CA PRO A 997 2.01 -43.48 -7.62
C PRO A 997 3.07 -42.46 -7.19
N ASP A 998 3.71 -42.71 -6.05
CA ASP A 998 4.69 -41.84 -5.43
C ASP A 998 6.04 -42.53 -5.27
N ASN A 999 7.14 -41.81 -5.56
CA ASN A 999 8.49 -42.37 -5.53
C ASN A 999 8.97 -42.77 -4.13
N THR A 1000 8.40 -42.17 -3.09
CA THR A 1000 8.74 -42.42 -1.69
C THR A 1000 7.90 -43.57 -1.13
N TYR A 1001 6.58 -43.56 -1.36
CA TYR A 1001 5.66 -44.50 -0.73
C TYR A 1001 5.43 -45.78 -1.53
N ASP A 1002 5.40 -45.71 -2.86
CA ASP A 1002 5.23 -46.88 -3.73
C ASP A 1002 6.09 -46.83 -5.02
N PRO A 1003 7.42 -46.90 -4.88
CA PRO A 1003 8.34 -46.88 -6.03
C PRO A 1003 8.12 -48.07 -6.97
N LYS A 1004 7.55 -49.18 -6.49
CA LYS A 1004 7.22 -50.35 -7.32
C LYS A 1004 6.06 -50.03 -8.27
N LEU A 1005 5.02 -49.36 -7.79
CA LEU A 1005 3.92 -48.90 -8.62
C LEU A 1005 4.40 -47.88 -9.67
N VAL A 1006 5.23 -46.91 -9.28
CA VAL A 1006 5.81 -45.93 -10.22
C VAL A 1006 6.63 -46.64 -11.30
N SER A 1007 7.51 -47.57 -10.93
CA SER A 1007 8.29 -48.35 -11.89
C SER A 1007 7.40 -49.19 -12.81
N LEU A 1008 6.28 -49.73 -12.30
CA LEU A 1008 5.32 -50.47 -13.10
C LEU A 1008 4.65 -49.56 -14.12
N LEU A 1009 4.07 -48.44 -13.68
CA LEU A 1009 3.37 -47.48 -14.55
C LEU A 1009 4.30 -46.94 -15.65
N ASN A 1010 5.54 -46.59 -15.30
CA ASN A 1010 6.57 -46.20 -16.26
C ASN A 1010 6.85 -47.29 -17.30
N SER A 1011 6.84 -48.57 -16.91
CA SER A 1011 7.03 -49.69 -17.86
C SER A 1011 5.87 -49.85 -18.86
N PHE A 1012 4.70 -49.29 -18.54
CA PHE A 1012 3.54 -49.21 -19.44
C PHE A 1012 3.43 -47.87 -20.18
N GLY A 1013 4.40 -46.95 -19.98
CA GLY A 1013 4.39 -45.62 -20.59
C GLY A 1013 3.41 -44.64 -19.94
N ILE A 1014 3.01 -44.90 -18.70
CA ILE A 1014 2.05 -44.10 -17.94
C ILE A 1014 2.83 -43.20 -16.98
N GLY A 1015 2.91 -41.91 -17.30
CA GLY A 1015 3.56 -40.90 -16.47
C GLY A 1015 2.57 -40.18 -15.54
N SER A 1016 3.11 -39.42 -14.57
CA SER A 1016 2.35 -38.59 -13.62
C SER A 1016 1.34 -37.66 -14.30
N ASP A 1017 1.72 -37.05 -15.42
CA ASP A 1017 0.86 -36.12 -16.18
C ASP A 1017 -0.42 -36.80 -16.69
N GLN A 1018 -0.36 -38.08 -17.06
CA GLN A 1018 -1.57 -38.81 -17.47
C GLN A 1018 -2.48 -39.10 -16.29
N ILE A 1019 -1.92 -39.28 -15.10
CA ILE A 1019 -2.69 -39.54 -13.88
C ILE A 1019 -3.42 -38.26 -13.46
N GLU A 1020 -2.73 -37.13 -13.49
CA GLU A 1020 -3.29 -35.82 -13.18
C GLU A 1020 -4.37 -35.38 -14.18
N ASN A 1021 -4.13 -35.59 -15.48
CA ASN A 1021 -5.08 -35.17 -16.52
C ASN A 1021 -6.37 -36.01 -16.56
N ASN A 1022 -6.27 -37.32 -16.29
CA ASN A 1022 -7.42 -38.22 -16.41
C ASN A 1022 -8.35 -38.18 -15.19
N LYS A 1023 -7.86 -37.76 -14.01
CA LYS A 1023 -8.64 -37.60 -12.76
C LYS A 1023 -9.45 -38.86 -12.41
N ILE A 1024 -8.82 -40.03 -12.49
CA ILE A 1024 -9.44 -41.32 -12.15
C ILE A 1024 -9.25 -41.59 -10.66
N SER A 1025 -10.28 -42.13 -9.99
CA SER A 1025 -10.20 -42.55 -8.59
C SER A 1025 -9.02 -43.51 -8.36
N ASN A 1026 -8.21 -43.20 -7.35
CA ASN A 1026 -7.09 -44.02 -6.91
C ASN A 1026 -7.52 -45.28 -6.18
N ALA A 1027 -8.83 -45.52 -5.98
CA ALA A 1027 -9.31 -46.81 -5.49
C ALA A 1027 -8.80 -47.93 -6.41
N ASP A 1028 -8.22 -48.96 -5.82
CA ASP A 1028 -7.37 -49.94 -6.50
C ASP A 1028 -7.98 -50.57 -7.75
N TYR A 1029 -9.21 -51.09 -7.67
CA TYR A 1029 -9.87 -51.69 -8.83
C TYR A 1029 -10.29 -50.67 -9.89
N TYR A 1030 -10.53 -49.40 -9.57
CA TYR A 1030 -10.77 -48.37 -10.59
C TYR A 1030 -9.45 -47.99 -11.28
N PHE A 1031 -8.43 -47.67 -10.48
CA PHE A 1031 -7.11 -47.27 -10.96
C PHE A 1031 -6.46 -48.36 -11.83
N MET A 1032 -6.40 -49.59 -11.32
CA MET A 1032 -5.75 -50.70 -12.03
C MET A 1032 -6.47 -51.09 -13.31
N ASN A 1033 -7.82 -51.10 -13.31
CA ASN A 1033 -8.57 -51.40 -14.53
C ASN A 1033 -8.38 -50.32 -15.59
N TYR A 1034 -8.38 -49.05 -15.21
CA TYR A 1034 -8.22 -47.95 -16.16
C TYR A 1034 -6.81 -47.91 -16.78
N TYR A 1035 -5.76 -47.96 -15.93
CA TYR A 1035 -4.38 -47.78 -16.40
C TYR A 1035 -3.73 -49.08 -16.89
N LEU A 1036 -4.08 -50.23 -16.32
CA LEU A 1036 -3.38 -51.51 -16.55
C LEU A 1036 -4.29 -52.63 -17.04
N GLY A 1037 -5.61 -52.43 -17.04
CA GLY A 1037 -6.62 -53.43 -17.39
C GLY A 1037 -6.70 -53.71 -18.89
N LYS A 1038 -5.73 -54.48 -19.43
CA LYS A 1038 -5.74 -54.86 -20.86
C LYS A 1038 -6.81 -55.90 -21.24
N THR A 1039 -7.57 -56.48 -20.30
CA THR A 1039 -8.40 -57.67 -20.60
C THR A 1039 -9.58 -57.97 -19.65
N VAL A 1040 -9.92 -57.08 -18.71
CA VAL A 1040 -11.07 -57.32 -17.81
C VAL A 1040 -12.35 -57.00 -18.57
N ALA A 1041 -13.20 -58.00 -18.77
CA ALA A 1041 -14.41 -57.92 -19.58
C ALA A 1041 -15.22 -56.65 -19.28
N GLN A 1042 -15.48 -55.86 -20.34
CA GLN A 1042 -16.35 -54.68 -20.43
C GLN A 1042 -17.34 -54.49 -19.26
N ASN A 1043 -16.85 -54.05 -18.10
CA ASN A 1043 -17.66 -53.75 -16.94
C ASN A 1043 -17.89 -52.25 -16.86
N THR A 1044 -19.12 -51.91 -16.51
CA THR A 1044 -19.81 -50.62 -16.65
C THR A 1044 -19.25 -49.46 -15.79
N TYR A 1045 -18.05 -49.63 -15.22
CA TYR A 1045 -17.46 -48.75 -14.20
C TYR A 1045 -16.07 -48.20 -14.56
N GLY A 1046 -15.61 -48.38 -15.80
CA GLY A 1046 -14.23 -48.10 -16.23
C GLY A 1046 -13.71 -46.67 -15.99
N ASP A 1047 -14.58 -45.67 -15.94
CA ASP A 1047 -14.18 -44.26 -15.83
C ASP A 1047 -14.78 -43.61 -14.58
N LYS A 1048 -14.39 -44.08 -13.39
CA LYS A 1048 -14.81 -43.44 -12.14
C LYS A 1048 -13.98 -42.21 -11.86
N LYS A 1049 -14.55 -41.07 -12.25
CA LYS A 1049 -14.00 -39.74 -11.98
C LYS A 1049 -13.78 -39.57 -10.48
N GLY A 1050 -12.54 -39.29 -10.10
CA GLY A 1050 -12.16 -38.92 -8.75
C GLY A 1050 -11.97 -37.41 -8.60
N TYR A 1051 -12.02 -36.97 -7.35
CA TYR A 1051 -11.82 -35.58 -6.94
C TYR A 1051 -10.62 -35.51 -5.99
N PRO A 1052 -9.81 -34.44 -6.10
CA PRO A 1052 -8.63 -34.31 -5.26
C PRO A 1052 -9.06 -34.08 -3.81
N VAL A 1053 -8.36 -34.73 -2.88
CA VAL A 1053 -8.65 -34.59 -1.43
C VAL A 1053 -7.85 -33.43 -0.86
N LEU A 1054 -8.54 -32.51 -0.17
CA LEU A 1054 -7.93 -31.39 0.55
C LEU A 1054 -6.94 -31.92 1.59
N GLY A 1055 -5.76 -31.29 1.64
CA GLY A 1055 -4.65 -31.74 2.50
C GLY A 1055 -3.87 -32.95 1.97
N ILE A 1056 -4.21 -33.50 0.81
CA ILE A 1056 -3.44 -34.59 0.19
C ILE A 1056 -2.98 -34.20 -1.22
N SER A 1057 -3.85 -33.62 -2.04
CA SER A 1057 -3.59 -33.39 -3.48
C SER A 1057 -3.60 -31.92 -3.91
N THR A 1058 -4.24 -31.02 -3.16
CA THR A 1058 -4.49 -29.65 -3.60
C THR A 1058 -3.45 -28.63 -3.14
N ASP A 1059 -2.53 -29.00 -2.24
CA ASP A 1059 -1.56 -28.07 -1.66
C ASP A 1059 -0.18 -28.73 -1.49
N THR A 1060 0.52 -28.97 -2.61
CA THR A 1060 1.82 -29.68 -2.67
C THR A 1060 2.95 -29.00 -1.89
N GLU A 1061 2.79 -27.73 -1.50
CA GLU A 1061 3.76 -26.98 -0.70
C GLU A 1061 3.55 -27.17 0.82
N HIS A 1062 2.39 -27.68 1.27
CA HIS A 1062 1.97 -27.56 2.68
C HIS A 1062 1.45 -28.85 3.33
N THR A 1063 1.79 -30.01 2.79
CA THR A 1063 1.44 -31.33 3.35
C THR A 1063 2.59 -31.95 4.15
N LYS A 1064 2.28 -32.63 5.27
CA LYS A 1064 3.21 -33.52 6.01
C LYS A 1064 3.74 -34.66 5.12
N ILE A 1065 3.02 -34.93 4.02
CA ILE A 1065 3.35 -35.87 2.96
C ILE A 1065 3.45 -35.12 1.63
N GLN A 1066 4.67 -34.92 1.13
CA GLN A 1066 4.89 -34.63 -0.29
C GLN A 1066 4.47 -35.85 -1.11
N LEU A 1067 3.17 -36.07 -1.31
CA LEU A 1067 2.72 -36.80 -2.48
C LEU A 1067 2.89 -35.82 -3.64
N ASP A 1068 3.46 -36.26 -4.75
CA ASP A 1068 3.66 -35.45 -5.97
C ASP A 1068 2.32 -35.02 -6.66
N GLY A 1069 1.29 -34.64 -5.89
CA GLY A 1069 0.13 -33.86 -6.34
C GLY A 1069 -1.09 -34.60 -6.86
N VAL A 1070 -1.19 -35.94 -6.74
CA VAL A 1070 -2.20 -36.69 -7.51
C VAL A 1070 -2.88 -37.85 -6.75
N PHE A 1071 -3.61 -37.53 -5.67
CA PHE A 1071 -4.56 -38.45 -5.02
C PHE A 1071 -6.03 -38.03 -5.26
N TYR A 1072 -6.75 -38.84 -5.99
CA TYR A 1072 -8.17 -38.67 -6.30
C TYR A 1072 -9.00 -39.81 -5.70
N ILE A 1073 -10.19 -39.48 -5.21
CA ILE A 1073 -11.16 -40.47 -4.75
C ILE A 1073 -12.53 -40.15 -5.34
N ASP A 1074 -13.28 -41.18 -5.74
CA ASP A 1074 -14.65 -40.99 -6.20
C ASP A 1074 -15.58 -40.65 -5.02
N PRO A 1075 -16.63 -39.85 -5.24
CA PRO A 1075 -17.55 -39.45 -4.18
C PRO A 1075 -18.15 -40.64 -3.44
N GLU A 1076 -18.57 -41.70 -4.15
CA GLU A 1076 -19.23 -42.84 -3.50
C GLU A 1076 -18.32 -43.57 -2.52
N THR A 1077 -17.03 -43.72 -2.84
CA THR A 1077 -16.03 -44.30 -1.93
C THR A 1077 -15.72 -43.33 -0.78
N ALA A 1078 -15.57 -42.02 -1.08
CA ALA A 1078 -15.31 -41.00 -0.06
C ALA A 1078 -16.44 -40.89 0.96
N GLU A 1079 -17.71 -40.96 0.54
CA GLU A 1079 -18.87 -40.90 1.44
C GLU A 1079 -18.87 -42.04 2.46
N GLN A 1080 -18.40 -43.23 2.08
CA GLN A 1080 -18.34 -44.37 2.97
C GLN A 1080 -17.18 -44.31 3.96
N ILE A 1081 -16.08 -43.63 3.60
CA ILE A 1081 -14.89 -43.48 4.44
C ILE A 1081 -15.02 -42.24 5.34
N PHE A 1082 -15.43 -41.10 4.79
CA PHE A 1082 -15.45 -39.78 5.45
C PHE A 1082 -16.83 -39.35 5.92
N THR A 1083 -17.92 -40.02 5.53
CA THR A 1083 -19.32 -39.53 5.47
C THR A 1083 -19.67 -38.70 4.26
N THR A 1084 -20.97 -38.59 3.99
CA THR A 1084 -21.51 -37.60 3.05
C THR A 1084 -20.95 -36.21 3.31
N GLN A 1085 -20.98 -35.73 4.57
CA GLN A 1085 -20.47 -34.39 4.86
C GLN A 1085 -18.96 -34.27 4.68
N GLY A 1086 -18.20 -35.26 5.14
CA GLY A 1086 -16.75 -35.28 4.95
C GLY A 1086 -16.36 -35.37 3.47
N ALA A 1087 -17.14 -36.08 2.64
CA ALA A 1087 -16.95 -36.10 1.20
C ALA A 1087 -17.26 -34.75 0.54
N CYS A 1088 -18.32 -34.05 0.96
CA CYS A 1088 -18.60 -32.70 0.47
C CYS A 1088 -17.48 -31.71 0.79
N ASP A 1089 -16.90 -31.83 1.98
CA ASP A 1089 -15.95 -30.87 2.50
C ASP A 1089 -14.53 -31.12 2.01
N LEU A 1090 -14.11 -32.39 1.97
CA LEU A 1090 -12.72 -32.75 1.68
C LEU A 1090 -12.47 -32.99 0.18
N LEU A 1091 -13.50 -33.19 -0.65
CA LEU A 1091 -13.33 -33.36 -2.09
C LEU A 1091 -13.38 -32.03 -2.84
N TYR A 1092 -12.21 -31.53 -3.22
CA TYR A 1092 -12.10 -30.25 -3.89
C TYR A 1092 -12.73 -30.25 -5.29
N GLY A 1093 -13.62 -29.30 -5.55
CA GLY A 1093 -14.36 -29.16 -6.81
C GLY A 1093 -15.51 -30.17 -6.99
N TYR A 1094 -15.85 -30.96 -5.96
CA TYR A 1094 -17.04 -31.79 -5.94
C TYR A 1094 -18.23 -31.00 -5.38
N ASN A 1095 -19.25 -30.79 -6.21
CA ASN A 1095 -20.51 -30.18 -5.74
C ASN A 1095 -21.40 -31.30 -5.23
N CYS A 1096 -21.67 -31.32 -3.93
CA CYS A 1096 -22.59 -32.28 -3.35
C CYS A 1096 -24.02 -32.12 -3.90
N PRO A 1097 -24.74 -33.23 -4.12
CA PRO A 1097 -26.10 -33.23 -4.64
C PRO A 1097 -27.15 -32.74 -3.65
#